data_AF-A0A4S3B7I0-F1
#
_entry.id   AF-A0A4S3B7I0-F1
#
_cell.length_a   1.000
_cell.length_b   1.000
_cell.length_c   1.000
_cell.angle_alpha   90.00
_cell.angle_beta   90.00
_cell.angle_gamma   90.00
#
_symmetry.space_group_name_H-M   'P 1'
#
loop_
_entity.id
_entity.type
_entity.pdbx_description
1 polymer ?
#
loop_
_entity_poly.entity_id
_entity_poly.type
_entity_poly.pdbx_seq_one_letter_code
_entity_poly.pdbx_strand_id
1 'polypeptide(L)'
;MEVLVSILILILLVGVSNIVSHYVVVIPTALIQIGLGFTAAMLFDFHVDLKSDWFMLLFVSPILYIDAKNFPKKELWEMKAPIFGNAVLLVLLTTVFGGLFIYKIVPEISIPLAFVLAAVLSPTDLVAVQGIAEQTKLPTKLLHLVNGESLINDASGLIAFKYALAAFFTGYFSLQEAAVSFASLIFISIIVGFIFAKIFYAIEFVLLRQGIQDVIPHTILQILTPFAIYLMGEMFHGSGIITVFVAGVVAVEQKPLYRSQLAEIKTVTSNLWDIIIYLLNGVIFIILGVTLPNAMHAAIVNPEINNFNLILYVLLIWFILFLIRSIWSYLYLWFNYIRTKNIHREKPQITAAILTGLTGVRGALTMVMVLSLPYFLPDGNPFEERFLVIFLAGGVIVSSLLIAVVSIPLLMNYRNKMNNLLPLGSEEQECDCLSDIEARTLMTKQAIHALKEELTPENHNVITELLDDLDKHLRYLYLNNDKTENEAYHQIELHYRKLAIDTECRAVHELTQNNSFDKRLIKNYLTMLNYKRRTHTSNFNIVIRQSFFKSKRIMRKILVKSILKKEAQEEEYQSELTLLEKTSAKLTVQVLAEAKNKLDPEKVNYQLEKNIINQISLEYQSKLAHISRQEEDRIHHDLLYRELYLKTLDEERAVIQNLIEKGKISQAMASQLRQSVNYNEATFLQGDFN
;
A
#
# COMPACT_ATOMS: atom_id res chain seq x y z
N MET A 1 -0.44 -19.76 33.61
CA MET A 1 -1.89 -19.98 33.48
C MET A 1 -2.64 -18.66 33.43
N GLU A 2 -2.39 -17.73 34.36
CA GLU A 2 -3.06 -16.41 34.42
C GLU A 2 -2.97 -15.60 33.12
N VAL A 3 -1.77 -15.40 32.56
CA VAL A 3 -1.60 -14.65 31.29
C VAL A 3 -2.43 -15.26 30.14
N LEU A 4 -2.50 -16.60 30.06
CA LEU A 4 -3.26 -17.28 29.02
C LEU A 4 -4.76 -17.09 29.20
N VAL A 5 -5.26 -17.16 30.43
CA VAL A 5 -6.66 -16.86 30.77
C VAL A 5 -6.98 -15.39 30.43
N SER A 6 -6.09 -14.46 30.78
CA SER A 6 -6.27 -13.04 30.44
C SER A 6 -6.35 -12.82 28.94
N ILE A 7 -5.50 -13.46 28.13
CA ILE A 7 -5.56 -13.36 26.66
C ILE A 7 -6.90 -13.90 26.11
N LEU A 8 -7.38 -15.04 26.61
CA LEU A 8 -8.66 -15.61 26.18
C LEU A 8 -9.84 -14.69 26.53
N ILE A 9 -9.84 -14.12 27.74
CA ILE A 9 -10.86 -13.15 28.17
C ILE A 9 -10.81 -11.90 27.30
N LEU A 10 -9.62 -11.37 26.99
CA LEU A 10 -9.47 -10.21 26.12
C LEU A 10 -10.05 -10.47 24.72
N ILE A 11 -9.73 -11.62 24.11
CA ILE A 11 -10.28 -12.01 22.80
C ILE A 11 -11.81 -12.17 22.87
N LEU A 12 -12.32 -12.80 23.93
CA LEU A 12 -13.77 -12.94 24.16
C LEU A 12 -14.45 -11.58 24.25
N LEU A 13 -13.89 -10.65 25.02
CA LEU A 13 -14.42 -9.28 25.17
C LEU A 13 -14.39 -8.52 23.84
N VAL A 14 -13.36 -8.68 23.00
CA VAL A 14 -13.36 -8.12 21.63
C VAL A 14 -14.51 -8.72 20.81
N GLY A 15 -14.72 -10.04 20.87
CA GLY A 15 -15.82 -10.70 20.18
C GLY A 15 -17.20 -10.18 20.63
N VAL A 16 -17.41 -10.06 21.94
CA VAL A 16 -18.63 -9.48 22.53
C VAL A 16 -18.81 -8.03 22.08
N SER A 17 -17.72 -7.23 22.04
CA SER A 17 -17.79 -5.83 21.60
C SER A 17 -18.31 -5.69 20.17
N ASN A 18 -17.93 -6.62 19.27
CA ASN A 18 -18.39 -6.63 17.89
C ASN A 18 -19.91 -6.89 17.83
N ILE A 19 -20.40 -7.90 18.57
CA ILE A 19 -21.83 -8.20 18.66
C ILE A 19 -22.60 -6.99 19.21
N VAL A 20 -22.10 -6.35 20.27
CA VAL A 20 -22.73 -5.16 20.86
C VAL A 20 -22.74 -3.99 19.88
N SER A 21 -21.66 -3.77 19.11
CA SER A 21 -21.61 -2.70 18.11
C SER A 21 -22.64 -2.84 16.99
N HIS A 22 -23.09 -4.07 16.69
CA HIS A 22 -24.17 -4.30 15.74
C HIS A 22 -25.51 -3.72 16.22
N TYR A 23 -25.75 -3.73 17.54
CA TYR A 23 -26.98 -3.18 18.14
C TYR A 23 -26.84 -1.70 18.52
N VAL A 24 -25.63 -1.25 18.86
CA VAL A 24 -25.35 0.12 19.31
C VAL A 24 -24.60 0.91 18.24
N VAL A 25 -25.25 1.10 17.08
CA VAL A 25 -24.65 1.71 15.88
C VAL A 25 -24.15 3.14 16.12
N VAL A 26 -24.69 3.85 17.12
CA VAL A 26 -24.35 5.25 17.44
C VAL A 26 -22.97 5.40 18.10
N ILE A 27 -22.42 4.33 18.69
CA ILE A 27 -21.17 4.40 19.47
C ILE A 27 -20.06 3.64 18.72
N PRO A 28 -18.89 4.26 18.46
CA PRO A 28 -17.75 3.55 17.90
C PRO A 28 -17.32 2.34 18.73
N THR A 29 -16.88 1.29 18.04
CA THR A 29 -16.39 0.04 18.64
C THR A 29 -15.33 0.27 19.72
N ALA A 30 -14.41 1.22 19.52
CA ALA A 30 -13.37 1.57 20.50
C ALA A 30 -13.95 1.99 21.87
N LEU A 31 -15.02 2.78 21.90
CA LEU A 31 -15.66 3.20 23.15
C LEU A 31 -16.39 2.02 23.83
N ILE A 32 -17.01 1.13 23.03
CA ILE A 32 -17.64 -0.09 23.54
C ILE A 32 -16.56 -1.00 24.18
N GLN A 33 -15.40 -1.14 23.54
CA GLN A 33 -14.27 -1.92 24.02
C GLN A 33 -13.69 -1.38 25.34
N ILE A 34 -13.48 -0.05 25.42
CA ILE A 34 -13.06 0.61 26.66
C ILE A 34 -14.10 0.40 27.77
N GLY A 35 -15.39 0.57 27.46
CA GLY A 35 -16.47 0.35 28.41
C GLY A 35 -16.53 -1.09 28.94
N LEU A 36 -16.41 -2.07 28.04
CA LEU A 36 -16.37 -3.49 28.43
C LEU A 36 -15.16 -3.80 29.31
N GLY A 37 -13.97 -3.29 28.96
CA GLY A 37 -12.77 -3.44 29.80
C GLY A 37 -12.95 -2.82 31.19
N PHE A 38 -13.53 -1.61 31.27
CA PHE A 38 -13.83 -0.93 32.52
C PHE A 38 -14.80 -1.74 33.39
N THR A 39 -15.89 -2.23 32.80
CA THR A 39 -16.85 -3.09 33.52
C THR A 39 -16.25 -4.41 33.97
N ALA A 40 -15.36 -5.00 33.16
CA ALA A 40 -14.70 -6.25 33.49
C ALA A 40 -13.75 -6.09 34.69
N ALA A 41 -12.98 -5.00 34.72
CA ALA A 41 -12.12 -4.68 35.85
C ALA A 41 -12.93 -4.42 37.14
N MET A 42 -14.01 -3.64 37.08
CA MET A 42 -14.79 -3.33 38.28
C MET A 42 -15.60 -4.52 38.83
N LEU A 43 -16.18 -5.36 37.96
CA LEU A 43 -17.07 -6.44 38.39
C LEU A 43 -16.35 -7.75 38.69
N PHE A 44 -15.25 -8.03 37.99
CA PHE A 44 -14.56 -9.32 38.06
C PHE A 44 -13.12 -9.20 38.58
N ASP A 45 -12.70 -8.01 39.04
CA ASP A 45 -11.33 -7.74 39.51
C ASP A 45 -10.26 -8.18 38.50
N PHE A 46 -10.57 -8.01 37.21
CA PHE A 46 -9.73 -8.47 36.13
C PHE A 46 -8.52 -7.55 35.94
N HIS A 47 -7.33 -8.13 35.96
CA HIS A 47 -6.06 -7.42 35.81
C HIS A 47 -5.22 -7.99 34.67
N VAL A 48 -4.47 -7.12 33.99
CA VAL A 48 -3.58 -7.48 32.88
C VAL A 48 -2.18 -6.96 33.18
N ASP A 49 -1.32 -7.85 33.67
CA ASP A 49 0.10 -7.58 33.88
C ASP A 49 0.91 -8.03 32.66
N LEU A 50 1.08 -7.11 31.71
CA LEU A 50 1.97 -7.30 30.57
C LEU A 50 3.25 -6.51 30.78
N LYS A 51 4.39 -7.18 30.60
CA LYS A 51 5.70 -6.51 30.57
C LYS A 51 5.81 -5.62 29.33
N SER A 52 6.44 -4.46 29.49
CA SER A 52 6.63 -3.44 28.45
C SER A 52 7.16 -4.00 27.11
N ASP A 53 8.20 -4.86 27.17
CA ASP A 53 8.83 -5.44 25.97
C ASP A 53 7.88 -6.34 25.17
N TRP A 54 7.01 -7.08 25.87
CA TRP A 54 6.00 -7.93 25.23
C TRP A 54 4.94 -7.09 24.52
N PHE A 55 4.63 -5.91 25.07
CA PHE A 55 3.63 -5.02 24.50
C PHE A 55 4.09 -4.44 23.16
N MET A 56 5.33 -3.97 23.09
CA MET A 56 5.93 -3.43 21.85
C MET A 56 6.04 -4.51 20.76
N LEU A 57 6.50 -5.71 21.13
CA LEU A 57 6.62 -6.83 20.21
C LEU A 57 5.24 -7.34 19.72
N LEU A 58 4.28 -7.52 20.61
CA LEU A 58 2.99 -8.17 20.30
C LEU A 58 2.03 -7.24 19.54
N PHE A 59 2.00 -5.95 19.89
CA PHE A 59 1.03 -5.00 19.36
C PHE A 59 1.64 -4.04 18.34
N VAL A 60 2.70 -3.32 18.71
CA VAL A 60 3.24 -2.23 17.85
C VAL A 60 3.85 -2.80 16.58
N SER A 61 4.62 -3.89 16.68
CA SER A 61 5.29 -4.47 15.53
C SER A 61 4.32 -4.84 14.39
N PRO A 62 3.29 -5.69 14.59
CA PRO A 62 2.37 -6.06 13.51
C PRO A 62 1.54 -4.88 12.99
N ILE A 63 1.06 -3.99 13.88
CA ILE A 63 0.27 -2.80 13.48
C ILE A 63 1.14 -1.89 12.59
N LEU A 64 2.33 -1.54 13.06
CA LEU A 64 3.19 -0.62 12.32
C LEU A 64 3.70 -1.21 10.99
N TYR A 65 3.96 -2.51 10.96
CA TYR A 65 4.36 -3.19 9.72
C TYR A 65 3.28 -3.10 8.65
N ILE A 66 2.03 -3.37 9.02
CA ILE A 66 0.92 -3.44 8.07
C ILE A 66 0.53 -2.04 7.58
N ASP A 67 0.55 -1.05 8.48
CA ASP A 67 0.29 0.34 8.13
C ASP A 67 1.38 0.87 7.19
N ALA A 68 2.65 0.53 7.44
CA ALA A 68 3.75 0.85 6.55
C ALA A 68 3.68 0.13 5.19
N LYS A 69 3.21 -1.12 5.16
CA LYS A 69 3.03 -1.92 3.93
C LYS A 69 1.84 -1.46 3.08
N ASN A 70 0.79 -0.92 3.69
CA ASN A 70 -0.39 -0.45 2.99
C ASN A 70 -0.27 1.00 2.49
N PHE A 71 0.83 1.68 2.82
CA PHE A 71 0.99 3.09 2.52
C PHE A 71 1.25 3.38 1.02
N PRO A 72 0.46 4.25 0.37
CA PRO A 72 0.62 4.57 -1.06
C PRO A 72 1.87 5.40 -1.34
N LYS A 73 2.87 4.82 -2.02
CA LYS A 73 4.16 5.46 -2.35
C LYS A 73 4.04 6.77 -3.14
N LYS A 74 3.13 6.85 -4.12
CA LYS A 74 3.01 8.05 -4.98
C LYS A 74 2.53 9.25 -4.16
N GLU A 75 1.56 9.04 -3.28
CA GLU A 75 1.04 10.06 -2.37
C GLU A 75 2.13 10.53 -1.38
N LEU A 76 2.98 9.64 -0.87
CA LEU A 76 4.11 10.01 -0.01
C LEU A 76 5.07 10.99 -0.71
N TRP A 77 5.42 10.73 -1.98
CA TRP A 77 6.35 11.56 -2.74
C TRP A 77 5.75 12.90 -3.16
N GLU A 78 4.47 12.91 -3.50
CA GLU A 78 3.71 14.12 -3.86
C GLU A 78 3.40 14.99 -2.63
N MET A 79 3.24 14.38 -1.45
CA MET A 79 2.87 15.04 -0.19
C MET A 79 4.00 15.06 0.86
N LYS A 80 5.25 14.85 0.46
CA LYS A 80 6.41 14.74 1.38
C LYS A 80 6.57 15.92 2.34
N ALA A 81 6.31 17.15 1.86
CA ALA A 81 6.42 18.35 2.68
C ALA A 81 5.29 18.48 3.72
N PRO A 82 3.99 18.35 3.34
CA PRO A 82 2.89 18.26 4.31
C PRO A 82 3.07 17.15 5.35
N ILE A 83 3.41 15.94 4.88
CA ILE A 83 3.52 14.77 5.75
C ILE A 83 4.70 14.95 6.71
N PHE A 84 5.87 15.38 6.26
CA PHE A 84 7.00 15.63 7.15
C PHE A 84 6.72 16.75 8.16
N GLY A 85 6.04 17.82 7.74
CA GLY A 85 5.63 18.90 8.64
C GLY A 85 4.66 18.43 9.73
N ASN A 86 3.61 17.68 9.36
CA ASN A 86 2.62 17.19 10.31
C ASN A 86 3.12 16.01 11.16
N ALA A 87 3.99 15.17 10.61
CA ALA A 87 4.41 13.96 11.30
C ALA A 87 5.64 14.15 12.19
N VAL A 88 6.52 15.11 11.87
CA VAL A 88 7.76 15.33 12.64
C VAL A 88 7.70 16.67 13.37
N LEU A 89 7.49 17.78 12.65
CA LEU A 89 7.54 19.11 13.28
C LEU A 89 6.40 19.32 14.26
N LEU A 90 5.17 18.98 13.87
CA LEU A 90 4.02 19.08 14.79
C LEU A 90 4.20 18.19 16.02
N VAL A 91 4.83 17.02 15.90
CA VAL A 91 5.09 16.14 17.05
C VAL A 91 6.06 16.75 18.03
N LEU A 92 7.17 17.29 17.53
CA LEU A 92 8.15 18.00 18.37
C LEU A 92 7.51 19.24 19.00
N LEU A 93 6.72 19.99 18.23
CA LEU A 93 6.01 21.17 18.70
C LEU A 93 5.00 20.82 19.79
N THR A 94 4.24 19.74 19.60
CA THR A 94 3.26 19.23 20.56
C THR A 94 3.95 18.71 21.83
N THR A 95 5.08 18.01 21.68
CA THR A 95 5.88 17.52 22.81
C THR A 95 6.41 18.68 23.65
N VAL A 96 7.01 19.69 23.01
CA VAL A 96 7.62 20.83 23.71
C VAL A 96 6.54 21.76 24.30
N PHE A 97 5.63 22.29 23.49
CA PHE A 97 4.63 23.25 23.98
C PHE A 97 3.57 22.57 24.84
N GLY A 98 3.13 21.37 24.46
CA GLY A 98 2.19 20.57 25.26
C GLY A 98 2.80 20.16 26.59
N GLY A 99 4.06 19.70 26.61
CA GLY A 99 4.72 19.32 27.87
C GLY A 99 5.00 20.51 28.79
N LEU A 100 5.42 21.67 28.25
CA LEU A 100 5.54 22.89 29.04
C LEU A 100 4.20 23.35 29.62
N PHE A 101 3.11 23.17 28.86
CA PHE A 101 1.77 23.46 29.35
C PHE A 101 1.36 22.49 30.45
N ILE A 102 1.50 21.17 30.23
CA ILE A 102 1.22 20.11 31.21
C ILE A 102 1.95 20.39 32.52
N TYR A 103 3.25 20.70 32.47
CA TYR A 103 4.04 21.03 33.65
C TYR A 103 3.48 22.23 34.44
N LYS A 104 2.94 23.24 33.74
CA LYS A 104 2.34 24.41 34.41
C LYS A 104 1.01 24.11 35.08
N ILE A 105 0.23 23.17 34.55
CA ILE A 105 -1.11 22.87 35.05
C ILE A 105 -1.16 21.68 36.02
N VAL A 106 -0.20 20.74 35.92
CA VAL A 106 -0.08 19.56 36.78
C VAL A 106 1.22 19.68 37.60
N PRO A 107 1.18 20.34 38.77
CA PRO A 107 2.37 20.60 39.58
C PRO A 107 3.03 19.32 40.15
N GLU A 108 2.31 18.20 40.16
CA GLU A 108 2.78 16.91 40.66
C GLU A 108 3.77 16.22 39.70
N ILE A 109 3.88 16.69 38.45
CA ILE A 109 4.68 16.05 37.41
C ILE A 109 5.96 16.87 37.11
N SER A 110 7.11 16.21 37.08
CA SER A 110 8.38 16.84 36.68
C SER A 110 8.39 17.26 35.20
N ILE A 111 9.19 18.26 34.83
CA ILE A 111 9.30 18.75 33.45
C ILE A 111 9.57 17.61 32.44
N PRO A 112 10.55 16.70 32.66
CA PRO A 112 10.79 15.62 31.71
C PRO A 112 9.61 14.66 31.59
N LEU A 113 8.91 14.38 32.69
CA LEU A 113 7.72 13.52 32.69
C LEU A 113 6.53 14.19 31.99
N ALA A 114 6.41 15.52 32.05
CA ALA A 114 5.44 16.27 31.27
C ALA A 114 5.74 16.20 29.76
N PHE A 115 7.01 16.22 29.36
CA PHE A 115 7.41 15.95 27.97
C PHE A 115 7.13 14.50 27.56
N VAL A 116 7.32 13.53 28.45
CA VAL A 116 6.92 12.13 28.20
C VAL A 116 5.42 12.06 27.92
N LEU A 117 4.58 12.62 28.79
CA LEU A 117 3.12 12.61 28.60
C LEU A 117 2.71 13.30 27.30
N ALA A 118 3.31 14.45 26.98
CA ALA A 118 3.04 15.16 25.73
C ALA A 118 3.47 14.37 24.49
N ALA A 119 4.63 13.71 24.52
CA ALA A 119 5.13 12.88 23.43
C ALA A 119 4.20 11.69 23.16
N VAL A 120 3.70 11.05 24.22
CA VAL A 120 2.77 9.93 24.10
C VAL A 120 1.42 10.36 23.52
N LEU A 121 0.93 11.54 23.90
CA LEU A 121 -0.33 12.11 23.43
C LEU A 121 -0.28 12.78 22.05
N SER A 122 0.91 12.86 21.45
CA SER A 122 1.13 13.52 20.17
C SER A 122 0.72 12.67 18.95
N PRO A 123 0.98 11.34 18.91
CA PRO A 123 0.41 10.46 17.91
C PRO A 123 -1.11 10.50 17.84
N THR A 124 -1.63 10.45 16.62
CA THR A 124 -3.06 10.42 16.33
C THR A 124 -3.39 9.11 15.65
N ASP A 125 -4.42 8.43 16.12
CA ASP A 125 -4.81 7.10 15.65
C ASP A 125 -5.90 7.19 14.59
N LEU A 126 -5.59 6.70 13.40
CA LEU A 126 -6.50 6.61 12.28
C LEU A 126 -7.67 5.64 12.53
N VAL A 127 -7.43 4.51 13.20
CA VAL A 127 -8.42 3.44 13.37
C VAL A 127 -9.60 3.94 14.17
N ALA A 128 -9.33 4.72 15.21
CA ALA A 128 -10.33 5.42 16.00
C ALA A 128 -11.16 6.42 15.17
N VAL A 129 -10.54 7.10 14.20
CA VAL A 129 -11.22 8.07 13.33
C VAL A 129 -12.06 7.37 12.27
N GLN A 130 -11.58 6.27 11.70
CA GLN A 130 -12.30 5.50 10.67
C GLN A 130 -13.65 4.98 11.20
N GLY A 131 -13.71 4.49 12.44
CA GLY A 131 -14.97 4.08 13.06
C GLY A 131 -16.01 5.21 13.21
N ILE A 132 -15.57 6.47 13.27
CA ILE A 132 -16.44 7.66 13.28
C ILE A 132 -16.75 8.11 11.84
N ALA A 133 -15.79 7.94 10.93
CA ALA A 133 -15.88 8.34 9.52
C ALA A 133 -16.91 7.52 8.74
N GLU A 134 -16.98 6.21 8.99
CA GLU A 134 -17.95 5.30 8.39
C GLU A 134 -19.40 5.76 8.63
N GLN A 135 -19.65 6.43 9.77
CA GLN A 135 -20.98 6.91 10.13
C GLN A 135 -21.30 8.29 9.53
N THR A 136 -20.28 9.10 9.23
CA THR A 136 -20.46 10.52 8.91
C THR A 136 -20.24 10.90 7.45
N LYS A 137 -19.76 9.98 6.58
CA LYS A 137 -19.38 10.26 5.17
C LYS A 137 -18.31 11.36 5.06
N LEU A 138 -17.23 11.26 5.84
CA LEU A 138 -16.12 12.21 5.76
C LEU A 138 -15.53 12.25 4.32
N PRO A 139 -15.11 13.44 3.82
CA PRO A 139 -14.46 13.54 2.53
C PRO A 139 -13.26 12.60 2.42
N THR A 140 -13.20 11.81 1.34
CA THR A 140 -12.12 10.84 1.10
C THR A 140 -10.73 11.47 1.16
N LYS A 141 -10.58 12.72 0.69
CA LYS A 141 -9.32 13.48 0.79
C LYS A 141 -8.86 13.73 2.23
N LEU A 142 -9.80 13.96 3.17
CA LEU A 142 -9.45 14.11 4.58
C LEU A 142 -9.06 12.77 5.19
N LEU A 143 -9.74 11.68 4.82
CA LEU A 143 -9.37 10.34 5.25
C LEU A 143 -7.98 9.95 4.75
N HIS A 144 -7.68 10.13 3.47
CA HIS A 144 -6.33 9.88 2.93
C HIS A 144 -5.25 10.75 3.58
N LEU A 145 -5.55 12.03 3.87
CA LEU A 145 -4.62 12.91 4.58
C LEU A 145 -4.34 12.41 6.00
N VAL A 146 -5.38 12.04 6.74
CA VAL A 146 -5.26 11.51 8.11
C VAL A 146 -4.55 10.15 8.10
N ASN A 147 -4.84 9.28 7.12
CA ASN A 147 -4.11 8.02 6.91
C ASN A 147 -2.61 8.29 6.69
N GLY A 148 -2.31 9.28 5.84
CA GLY A 148 -0.96 9.67 5.47
C GLY A 148 -0.13 10.20 6.64
N GLU A 149 -0.79 10.99 7.49
CA GLU A 149 -0.19 11.63 8.66
C GLU A 149 0.00 10.66 9.83
N SER A 150 -1.01 9.84 10.13
CA SER A 150 -1.05 8.97 11.31
C SER A 150 0.14 8.01 11.36
N LEU A 151 0.49 7.35 10.24
CA LEU A 151 1.62 6.40 10.20
C LEU A 151 2.97 7.02 10.60
N ILE A 152 3.31 8.20 10.06
CA ILE A 152 4.62 8.82 10.33
C ILE A 152 4.59 9.54 11.70
N ASN A 153 3.43 10.06 12.09
CA ASN A 153 3.21 10.66 13.41
C ASN A 153 3.43 9.61 14.51
N ASP A 154 2.91 8.40 14.32
CA ASP A 154 3.07 7.24 15.21
C ASP A 154 4.54 6.90 15.46
N ALA A 155 5.33 6.79 14.39
CA ALA A 155 6.77 6.55 14.49
C ALA A 155 7.51 7.71 15.19
N SER A 156 7.14 8.95 14.86
CA SER A 156 7.80 10.15 15.38
C SER A 156 7.48 10.40 16.85
N GLY A 157 6.24 10.18 17.28
CA GLY A 157 5.84 10.33 18.68
C GLY A 157 6.44 9.27 19.58
N LEU A 158 6.59 8.04 19.10
CA LEU A 158 7.33 7.01 19.82
C LEU A 158 8.82 7.36 20.01
N ILE A 159 9.45 7.94 18.99
CA ILE A 159 10.82 8.44 19.09
C ILE A 159 10.90 9.55 20.13
N ALA A 160 10.01 10.54 20.06
CA ALA A 160 9.94 11.61 21.04
C ALA A 160 9.74 11.06 22.47
N PHE A 161 8.89 10.05 22.63
CA PHE A 161 8.66 9.35 23.89
C PHE A 161 9.93 8.70 24.43
N LYS A 162 10.66 7.93 23.61
CA LYS A 162 11.91 7.27 24.05
C LYS A 162 12.94 8.27 24.56
N TYR A 163 13.12 9.41 23.88
CA TYR A 163 14.07 10.43 24.32
C TYR A 163 13.60 11.24 25.53
N ALA A 164 12.31 11.58 25.60
CA ALA A 164 11.74 12.23 26.78
C ALA A 164 11.86 11.32 28.01
N LEU A 165 11.63 10.02 27.84
CA LEU A 165 11.75 9.03 28.91
C LEU A 165 13.20 8.83 29.34
N ALA A 166 14.13 8.76 28.38
CA ALA A 166 15.56 8.73 28.69
C ALA A 166 15.98 9.97 29.48
N ALA A 167 15.54 11.17 29.07
CA ALA A 167 15.82 12.42 29.79
C ALA A 167 15.21 12.44 31.21
N PHE A 168 14.03 11.83 31.39
CA PHE A 168 13.42 11.66 32.71
C PHE A 168 14.27 10.78 33.63
N PHE A 169 14.82 9.68 33.10
CA PHE A 169 15.65 8.76 33.88
C PHE A 169 17.06 9.26 34.16
N THR A 170 17.68 9.97 33.21
CA THR A 170 19.05 10.47 33.37
C THR A 170 19.11 11.82 34.11
N GLY A 171 17.99 12.55 34.19
CA GLY A 171 17.92 13.91 34.75
C GLY A 171 18.68 14.96 33.92
N TYR A 172 19.32 14.56 32.82
CA TYR A 172 20.11 15.40 31.93
C TYR A 172 19.76 15.11 30.47
N PHE A 173 19.61 16.16 29.67
CA PHE A 173 19.39 16.07 28.24
C PHE A 173 20.51 16.78 27.48
N SER A 174 21.37 16.01 26.81
CA SER A 174 22.28 16.51 25.79
C SER A 174 21.66 16.38 24.41
N LEU A 175 21.34 17.52 23.78
CA LEU A 175 20.83 17.53 22.41
C LEU A 175 21.83 16.88 21.43
N GLN A 176 23.14 17.05 21.66
CA GLN A 176 24.18 16.51 20.81
C GLN A 176 24.28 14.98 20.93
N GLU A 177 24.29 14.45 22.15
CA GLU A 177 24.33 12.98 22.36
C GLU A 177 23.03 12.33 21.90
N ALA A 178 21.88 12.97 22.15
CA ALA A 178 20.60 12.51 21.64
C ALA A 178 20.60 12.46 20.10
N ALA A 179 21.11 13.50 19.42
CA ALA A 179 21.18 13.52 17.96
C ALA A 179 22.11 12.44 17.38
N VAL A 180 23.28 12.23 17.99
CA VAL A 180 24.25 11.20 17.52
C VAL A 180 23.73 9.79 17.77
N SER A 181 23.23 9.51 18.98
CA SER A 181 22.62 8.22 19.31
C SER A 181 21.38 7.93 18.46
N PHE A 182 20.60 8.95 18.14
CA PHE A 182 19.46 8.82 17.24
C PHE A 182 19.88 8.48 15.81
N ALA A 183 20.88 9.19 15.29
CA ALA A 183 21.39 8.95 13.95
C ALA A 183 21.95 7.52 13.81
N SER A 184 22.71 7.04 14.81
CA SER A 184 23.24 5.67 14.79
C SER A 184 22.11 4.63 14.88
N LEU A 185 21.15 4.82 15.78
CA LEU A 185 20.01 3.93 15.96
C LEU A 185 19.14 3.85 14.71
N ILE A 186 18.83 4.98 14.05
CA ILE A 186 18.12 4.99 12.76
C ILE A 186 18.93 4.26 11.69
N PHE A 187 20.21 4.58 11.56
CA PHE A 187 21.05 4.03 10.50
C PHE A 187 21.12 2.50 10.57
N ILE A 188 21.34 1.96 11.78
CA ILE A 188 21.32 0.51 12.04
C ILE A 188 19.94 -0.07 11.72
N SER A 189 18.87 0.54 12.24
CA SER A 189 17.49 0.06 12.03
C SER A 189 17.09 0.04 10.55
N ILE A 190 17.50 1.04 9.76
CA ILE A 190 17.26 1.08 8.32
C ILE A 190 17.98 -0.06 7.60
N ILE A 191 19.26 -0.28 7.91
CA ILE A 191 20.06 -1.33 7.27
C ILE A 191 19.48 -2.71 7.61
N VAL A 192 19.24 -2.98 8.90
CA VAL A 192 18.69 -4.25 9.37
C VAL A 192 17.30 -4.47 8.77
N GLY A 193 16.43 -3.48 8.83
CA GLY A 193 15.07 -3.57 8.28
C GLY A 193 15.07 -3.86 6.78
N PHE A 194 15.91 -3.17 6.01
CA PHE A 194 16.05 -3.40 4.57
C PHE A 194 16.57 -4.81 4.26
N ILE A 195 17.63 -5.25 4.94
CA ILE A 195 18.24 -6.58 4.72
C ILE A 195 17.23 -7.68 5.03
N PHE A 196 16.62 -7.65 6.23
CA PHE A 196 15.69 -8.71 6.63
C PHE A 196 14.40 -8.68 5.81
N ALA A 197 13.87 -7.51 5.43
CA ALA A 197 12.73 -7.45 4.50
C ALA A 197 13.04 -8.13 3.16
N LYS A 198 14.25 -7.94 2.61
CA LYS A 198 14.68 -8.65 1.38
C LYS A 198 14.86 -10.14 1.60
N ILE A 199 15.33 -10.58 2.77
CA ILE A 199 15.46 -11.99 3.12
C ILE A 199 14.07 -12.65 3.20
N PHE A 200 13.13 -12.07 3.95
CA PHE A 200 11.77 -12.60 4.07
C PHE A 200 11.07 -12.66 2.71
N TYR A 201 11.21 -11.60 1.90
CA TYR A 201 10.73 -11.63 0.53
C TYR A 201 11.39 -12.72 -0.32
N ALA A 202 12.69 -12.94 -0.16
CA ALA A 202 13.39 -14.01 -0.88
C ALA A 202 12.87 -15.39 -0.46
N ILE A 203 12.51 -15.59 0.82
CA ILE A 203 11.90 -16.84 1.32
C ILE A 203 10.51 -17.01 0.72
N GLU A 204 9.65 -16.01 0.79
CA GLU A 204 8.30 -16.04 0.19
C GLU A 204 8.36 -16.30 -1.31
N PHE A 205 9.30 -15.63 -1.99
CA PHE A 205 9.59 -15.84 -3.39
C PHE A 205 10.03 -17.27 -3.69
N VAL A 206 10.89 -17.85 -2.85
CA VAL A 206 11.29 -19.26 -2.98
C VAL A 206 10.05 -20.15 -2.82
N LEU A 207 9.24 -19.96 -1.78
CA LEU A 207 8.01 -20.74 -1.52
C LEU A 207 7.03 -20.70 -2.70
N LEU A 208 6.66 -19.51 -3.18
CA LEU A 208 5.75 -19.32 -4.31
C LEU A 208 6.25 -20.05 -5.56
N ARG A 209 7.57 -20.05 -5.74
CA ARG A 209 8.18 -20.69 -6.88
C ARG A 209 8.30 -22.20 -6.73
N GLN A 210 8.34 -22.74 -5.49
CA GLN A 210 8.31 -24.18 -5.22
C GLN A 210 6.98 -24.85 -5.61
N GLY A 211 6.00 -24.09 -6.08
CA GLY A 211 4.64 -24.59 -6.29
C GLY A 211 3.87 -24.75 -4.97
N ILE A 212 4.48 -24.36 -3.85
CA ILE A 212 3.80 -24.18 -2.57
C ILE A 212 2.99 -22.89 -2.71
N GLN A 213 1.84 -23.01 -3.36
CA GLN A 213 0.86 -21.94 -3.55
C GLN A 213 -0.26 -22.03 -2.53
N ASP A 214 -0.16 -22.99 -1.61
CA ASP A 214 -1.06 -23.10 -0.47
C ASP A 214 -1.06 -21.80 0.31
N VAL A 215 -2.26 -21.35 0.68
CA VAL A 215 -2.45 -20.10 1.40
C VAL A 215 -1.75 -20.12 2.77
N ILE A 216 -1.73 -21.28 3.43
CA ILE A 216 -1.22 -21.47 4.79
C ILE A 216 0.25 -21.05 4.97
N PRO A 217 1.24 -21.60 4.24
CA PRO A 217 2.67 -21.26 4.43
C PRO A 217 2.97 -19.79 4.14
N HIS A 218 2.33 -19.20 3.13
CA HIS A 218 2.47 -17.76 2.84
C HIS A 218 1.90 -16.91 3.97
N THR A 219 0.72 -17.28 4.47
CA THR A 219 0.09 -16.62 5.60
C THR A 219 0.95 -16.68 6.86
N ILE A 220 1.47 -17.87 7.21
CA ILE A 220 2.33 -18.06 8.39
C ILE A 220 3.59 -17.19 8.27
N LEU A 221 4.24 -17.18 7.11
CA LEU A 221 5.43 -16.38 6.89
C LEU A 221 5.13 -14.88 7.03
N GLN A 222 4.01 -14.42 6.47
CA GLN A 222 3.59 -13.02 6.58
C GLN A 222 3.29 -12.64 8.03
N ILE A 223 2.57 -13.46 8.79
CA ILE A 223 2.29 -13.21 10.21
C ILE A 223 3.58 -13.17 11.02
N LEU A 224 4.53 -14.07 10.75
CA LEU A 224 5.81 -14.14 11.48
C LEU A 224 6.74 -12.95 11.20
N THR A 225 6.66 -12.38 9.99
CA THR A 225 7.59 -11.35 9.48
C THR A 225 7.76 -10.14 10.43
N PRO A 226 6.70 -9.44 10.89
CA PRO A 226 6.87 -8.30 11.79
C PRO A 226 7.57 -8.67 13.11
N PHE A 227 7.20 -9.79 13.73
CA PHE A 227 7.80 -10.23 14.99
C PHE A 227 9.28 -10.56 14.82
N ALA A 228 9.63 -11.30 13.78
CA ALA A 228 11.02 -11.66 13.51
C ALA A 228 11.88 -10.43 13.21
N ILE A 229 11.37 -9.49 12.41
CA ILE A 229 12.11 -8.26 12.07
C ILE A 229 12.29 -7.36 13.29
N TYR A 230 11.29 -7.25 14.16
CA TYR A 230 11.40 -6.52 15.42
C TYR A 230 12.55 -7.06 16.26
N LEU A 231 12.56 -8.38 16.48
CA LEU A 231 13.58 -9.04 17.30
C LEU A 231 14.97 -8.85 16.70
N MET A 232 15.11 -8.93 15.38
CA MET A 232 16.39 -8.65 14.72
C MET A 232 16.83 -7.20 14.95
N GLY A 233 15.92 -6.23 14.85
CA GLY A 233 16.22 -4.82 15.13
C GLY A 233 16.79 -4.61 16.53
N GLU A 234 16.15 -5.20 17.56
CA GLU A 234 16.63 -5.12 18.95
C GLU A 234 17.96 -5.87 19.16
N MET A 235 18.13 -7.05 18.55
CA MET A 235 19.37 -7.84 18.65
C MET A 235 20.59 -7.12 18.08
N PHE A 236 20.42 -6.29 17.04
CA PHE A 236 21.49 -5.49 16.45
C PHE A 236 21.68 -4.12 17.14
N HIS A 237 21.10 -3.92 18.32
CA HIS A 237 21.11 -2.64 19.04
C HIS A 237 20.50 -1.46 18.26
N GLY A 238 19.63 -1.77 17.29
CA GLY A 238 18.74 -0.81 16.66
C GLY A 238 17.43 -0.69 17.44
N SER A 239 16.48 0.07 16.89
CA SER A 239 15.10 0.07 17.37
C SER A 239 14.30 -0.93 16.55
N GLY A 240 13.77 -1.96 17.21
CA GLY A 240 12.92 -2.97 16.57
C GLY A 240 11.75 -2.34 15.82
N ILE A 241 11.21 -1.26 16.38
CA ILE A 241 10.04 -0.56 15.83
C ILE A 241 10.39 0.16 14.51
N ILE A 242 11.51 0.88 14.46
CA ILE A 242 11.99 1.53 13.22
C ILE A 242 12.37 0.48 12.19
N THR A 243 12.98 -0.63 12.63
CA THR A 243 13.38 -1.75 11.77
C THR A 243 12.16 -2.36 11.07
N VAL A 244 11.07 -2.57 11.80
CA VAL A 244 9.80 -3.09 11.27
C VAL A 244 9.10 -2.09 10.34
N PHE A 245 9.08 -0.81 10.70
CA PHE A 245 8.55 0.25 9.84
C PHE A 245 9.26 0.27 8.48
N VAL A 246 10.61 0.27 8.49
CA VAL A 246 11.42 0.22 7.26
C VAL A 246 11.10 -1.04 6.47
N ALA A 247 10.96 -2.19 7.11
CA ALA A 247 10.61 -3.43 6.44
C ALA A 247 9.22 -3.39 5.78
N GLY A 248 8.23 -2.78 6.43
CA GLY A 248 6.90 -2.54 5.86
C GLY A 248 6.97 -1.65 4.61
N VAL A 249 7.70 -0.54 4.68
CA VAL A 249 7.92 0.36 3.53
C VAL A 249 8.63 -0.34 2.36
N VAL A 250 9.60 -1.23 2.66
CA VAL A 250 10.30 -2.04 1.65
C VAL A 250 9.38 -3.12 1.06
N ALA A 251 8.41 -3.63 1.82
CA ALA A 251 7.41 -4.58 1.34
C ALA A 251 6.52 -3.99 0.24
N VAL A 252 6.26 -2.68 0.26
CA VAL A 252 5.49 -1.98 -0.78
C VAL A 252 6.11 -2.10 -2.18
N GLU A 253 7.44 -2.16 -2.30
CA GLU A 253 8.14 -2.21 -3.61
C GLU A 253 8.09 -3.57 -4.30
N GLN A 254 7.56 -4.58 -3.62
CA GLN A 254 7.63 -5.95 -4.07
C GLN A 254 6.49 -6.18 -5.07
N LYS A 255 6.81 -6.11 -6.37
CA LYS A 255 5.85 -6.35 -7.45
C LYS A 255 5.21 -7.74 -7.28
N PRO A 256 3.87 -7.87 -7.33
CA PRO A 256 3.24 -9.18 -7.36
C PRO A 256 3.68 -9.92 -8.61
N LEU A 257 4.30 -11.08 -8.42
CA LEU A 257 5.01 -11.80 -9.48
C LEU A 257 4.10 -12.60 -10.42
N TYR A 258 2.84 -12.89 -10.05
CA TYR A 258 1.89 -13.66 -10.87
C TYR A 258 0.42 -13.29 -10.59
N ARG A 259 -0.30 -12.74 -11.59
CA ARG A 259 -1.61 -12.09 -11.38
C ARG A 259 -2.79 -13.01 -11.05
N SER A 260 -2.77 -14.32 -11.36
CA SER A 260 -3.97 -15.17 -11.29
C SER A 260 -4.11 -16.01 -10.00
N GLN A 261 -3.04 -16.62 -9.49
CA GLN A 261 -3.08 -17.45 -8.25
C GLN A 261 -2.82 -16.63 -6.97
N LEU A 262 -2.30 -15.41 -7.09
CA LEU A 262 -2.10 -14.50 -5.96
C LEU A 262 -3.40 -13.83 -5.49
N ALA A 263 -4.50 -13.91 -6.24
CA ALA A 263 -5.75 -13.27 -5.83
C ALA A 263 -6.34 -13.92 -4.56
N GLU A 264 -6.34 -15.25 -4.49
CA GLU A 264 -6.82 -16.00 -3.33
C GLU A 264 -5.90 -15.79 -2.11
N ILE A 265 -4.58 -15.96 -2.28
CA ILE A 265 -3.59 -15.70 -1.22
C ILE A 265 -3.72 -14.25 -0.73
N LYS A 266 -3.81 -13.27 -1.64
CA LYS A 266 -3.97 -11.85 -1.27
C LYS A 266 -5.29 -11.60 -0.54
N THR A 267 -6.39 -12.20 -0.98
CA THR A 267 -7.70 -12.02 -0.35
C THR A 267 -7.72 -12.62 1.05
N VAL A 268 -7.28 -13.87 1.20
CA VAL A 268 -7.23 -14.52 2.52
C VAL A 268 -6.28 -13.79 3.44
N THR A 269 -5.08 -13.45 2.98
CA THR A 269 -4.11 -12.76 3.83
C THR A 269 -4.53 -11.33 4.17
N SER A 270 -5.17 -10.59 3.26
CA SER A 270 -5.75 -9.27 3.56
C SER A 270 -6.82 -9.39 4.65
N ASN A 271 -7.79 -10.30 4.46
CA ASN A 271 -8.85 -10.51 5.44
C ASN A 271 -8.31 -10.96 6.81
N LEU A 272 -7.28 -11.80 6.83
CA LEU A 272 -6.62 -12.20 8.07
C LEU A 272 -5.92 -11.03 8.75
N TRP A 273 -5.24 -10.17 8.01
CA TRP A 273 -4.67 -8.95 8.57
C TRP A 273 -5.74 -8.02 9.12
N ASP A 274 -6.86 -7.83 8.42
CA ASP A 274 -7.97 -7.01 8.91
C ASP A 274 -8.51 -7.56 10.25
N ILE A 275 -8.67 -8.88 10.36
CA ILE A 275 -9.07 -9.54 11.62
C ILE A 275 -8.01 -9.37 12.71
N ILE A 276 -6.72 -9.56 12.40
CA ILE A 276 -5.62 -9.42 13.36
C ILE A 276 -5.52 -7.98 13.87
N ILE A 277 -5.57 -6.99 12.98
CA ILE A 277 -5.51 -5.56 13.34
C ILE A 277 -6.73 -5.20 14.19
N TYR A 278 -7.93 -5.65 13.79
CA TYR A 278 -9.14 -5.44 14.57
C TYR A 278 -9.03 -6.04 15.98
N LEU A 279 -8.52 -7.27 16.10
CA LEU A 279 -8.27 -7.92 17.38
C LEU A 279 -7.24 -7.17 18.21
N LEU A 280 -6.08 -6.83 17.65
CA LEU A 280 -5.01 -6.13 18.37
C LEU A 280 -5.48 -4.76 18.87
N ASN A 281 -6.11 -3.95 18.03
CA ASN A 281 -6.67 -2.66 18.43
C ASN A 281 -7.75 -2.83 19.49
N GLY A 282 -8.65 -3.79 19.31
CA GLY A 282 -9.71 -4.07 20.28
C GLY A 282 -9.16 -4.48 21.64
N VAL A 283 -8.13 -5.34 21.66
CA VAL A 283 -7.45 -5.73 22.90
C VAL A 283 -6.79 -4.53 23.57
N ILE A 284 -6.14 -3.64 22.82
CA ILE A 284 -5.51 -2.43 23.38
C ILE A 284 -6.57 -1.52 24.03
N PHE A 285 -7.71 -1.31 23.38
CA PHE A 285 -8.81 -0.51 23.94
C PHE A 285 -9.45 -1.16 25.18
N ILE A 286 -9.56 -2.49 25.22
CA ILE A 286 -10.02 -3.20 26.43
C ILE A 286 -8.99 -3.08 27.55
N ILE A 287 -7.70 -3.23 27.28
CA ILE A 287 -6.64 -3.05 28.29
C ILE A 287 -6.67 -1.61 28.83
N LEU A 288 -6.92 -0.61 27.99
CA LEU A 288 -7.19 0.76 28.45
C LEU A 288 -8.39 0.80 29.41
N GLY A 289 -9.52 0.21 29.02
CA GLY A 289 -10.69 0.08 29.89
C GLY A 289 -10.36 -0.56 31.25
N VAL A 290 -9.62 -1.65 31.24
CA VAL A 290 -9.23 -2.43 32.43
C VAL A 290 -8.31 -1.64 33.36
N THR A 291 -7.44 -0.80 32.81
CA THR A 291 -6.44 -0.04 33.58
C THR A 291 -6.99 1.26 34.15
N LEU A 292 -8.07 1.80 33.59
CA LEU A 292 -8.70 3.05 34.03
C LEU A 292 -9.19 3.01 35.50
N PRO A 293 -9.93 2.00 35.99
CA PRO A 293 -10.38 1.95 37.39
C PRO A 293 -9.23 2.04 38.40
N ASN A 294 -8.13 1.33 38.17
CA ASN A 294 -6.98 1.34 39.07
C ASN A 294 -6.24 2.68 39.02
N ALA A 295 -6.06 3.24 37.83
CA ALA A 295 -5.47 4.57 37.66
C ALA A 295 -6.35 5.66 38.32
N MET A 296 -7.67 5.54 38.20
CA MET A 296 -8.65 6.40 38.87
C MET A 296 -8.59 6.25 40.38
N HIS A 297 -8.61 5.03 40.92
CA HIS A 297 -8.56 4.80 42.36
C HIS A 297 -7.25 5.33 42.97
N ALA A 298 -6.11 5.09 42.32
CA ALA A 298 -4.82 5.61 42.77
C ALA A 298 -4.76 7.15 42.73
N ALA A 299 -5.38 7.79 41.72
CA ALA A 299 -5.40 9.24 41.60
C ALA A 299 -6.44 9.92 42.52
N ILE A 300 -7.58 9.27 42.77
CA ILE A 300 -8.72 9.79 43.57
C ILE A 300 -8.48 9.65 45.08
N VAL A 301 -7.74 8.62 45.51
CA VAL A 301 -7.50 8.37 46.95
C VAL A 301 -6.42 9.28 47.53
N ASN A 302 -5.57 9.90 46.70
CA ASN A 302 -4.59 10.88 47.17
C ASN A 302 -5.29 12.13 47.73
N PRO A 303 -5.25 12.40 49.06
CA PRO A 303 -6.01 13.49 49.69
C PRO A 303 -5.55 14.89 49.27
N GLU A 304 -4.39 15.01 48.63
CA GLU A 304 -3.77 16.28 48.22
C GLU A 304 -4.31 16.80 46.88
N ILE A 305 -4.98 15.96 46.08
CA ILE A 305 -5.43 16.32 44.73
C ILE A 305 -6.97 16.38 44.68
N ASN A 306 -7.51 17.54 44.34
CA ASN A 306 -8.96 17.69 44.17
C ASN A 306 -9.44 16.92 42.91
N ASN A 307 -10.37 15.97 43.09
CA ASN A 307 -10.95 15.16 42.00
C ASN A 307 -11.48 15.99 40.82
N PHE A 308 -12.04 17.17 41.09
CA PHE A 308 -12.49 18.08 40.05
C PHE A 308 -11.33 18.64 39.21
N ASN A 309 -10.18 18.90 39.83
CA ASN A 309 -8.99 19.38 39.15
C ASN A 309 -8.41 18.31 38.21
N LEU A 310 -8.48 17.03 38.57
CA LEU A 310 -8.02 15.93 37.70
C LEU A 310 -8.79 15.86 36.37
N ILE A 311 -10.12 15.95 36.43
CA ILE A 311 -10.97 16.00 35.23
C ILE A 311 -10.68 17.28 34.44
N LEU A 312 -10.51 18.41 35.12
CA LEU A 312 -10.13 19.67 34.49
C LEU A 312 -8.78 19.58 33.78
N TYR A 313 -7.77 18.93 34.39
CA TYR A 313 -6.47 18.70 33.76
C TYR A 313 -6.62 17.88 32.49
N VAL A 314 -7.36 16.77 32.53
CA VAL A 314 -7.63 15.96 31.32
C VAL A 314 -8.23 16.80 30.20
N LEU A 315 -9.25 17.61 30.50
CA LEU A 315 -9.90 18.46 29.50
C LEU A 315 -8.98 19.57 28.99
N LEU A 316 -8.19 20.20 29.87
CA LEU A 316 -7.22 21.24 29.49
C LEU A 316 -6.09 20.67 28.63
N ILE A 317 -5.57 19.49 28.97
CA ILE A 317 -4.56 18.79 28.17
C ILE A 317 -5.13 18.43 26.80
N TRP A 318 -6.33 17.87 26.75
CA TRP A 318 -6.99 17.59 25.47
C TRP A 318 -7.16 18.87 24.63
N PHE A 319 -7.61 19.96 25.26
CA PHE A 319 -7.88 21.23 24.61
C PHE A 319 -6.61 21.90 24.06
N ILE A 320 -5.50 21.92 24.82
CA ILE A 320 -4.24 22.51 24.32
C ILE A 320 -3.69 21.72 23.14
N LEU A 321 -3.76 20.39 23.18
CA LEU A 321 -3.31 19.54 22.08
C LEU A 321 -4.19 19.75 20.84
N PHE A 322 -5.51 19.89 21.04
CA PHE A 322 -6.45 20.27 19.98
C PHE A 322 -6.12 21.64 19.37
N LEU A 323 -5.80 22.65 20.20
CA LEU A 323 -5.41 23.98 19.74
C LEU A 323 -4.11 23.96 18.95
N ILE A 324 -3.06 23.29 19.46
CA ILE A 324 -1.77 23.16 18.77
C ILE A 324 -1.98 22.59 17.37
N ARG A 325 -2.74 21.50 17.26
CA ARG A 325 -3.06 20.86 15.97
C ARG A 325 -3.89 21.75 15.05
N SER A 326 -4.91 22.42 15.58
CA SER A 326 -5.78 23.31 14.80
C SER A 326 -5.03 24.54 14.27
N ILE A 327 -4.18 25.15 15.11
CA ILE A 327 -3.33 26.29 14.74
C ILE A 327 -2.34 25.85 13.68
N TRP A 328 -1.66 24.72 13.87
CA TRP A 328 -0.72 24.18 12.89
C TRP A 328 -1.39 23.91 11.55
N SER A 329 -2.55 23.25 11.55
CA SER A 329 -3.34 23.00 10.33
C SER A 329 -3.74 24.31 9.62
N TYR A 330 -4.18 25.32 10.38
CA TYR A 330 -4.52 26.63 9.83
C TYR A 330 -3.30 27.33 9.21
N LEU A 331 -2.16 27.35 9.92
CA LEU A 331 -0.91 27.91 9.42
C LEU A 331 -0.44 27.20 8.14
N TYR A 332 -0.57 25.89 8.10
CA TYR A 332 -0.22 25.08 6.94
C TYR A 332 -1.11 25.38 5.72
N LEU A 333 -2.43 25.47 5.92
CA LEU A 333 -3.38 25.87 4.88
C LEU A 333 -3.06 27.28 4.34
N TRP A 334 -2.73 28.21 5.23
CA TRP A 334 -2.38 29.58 4.87
C TRP A 334 -1.04 29.67 4.12
N PHE A 335 -0.03 28.93 4.56
CA PHE A 335 1.27 28.84 3.88
C PHE A 335 1.13 28.29 2.46
N ASN A 336 0.32 27.24 2.28
CA ASN A 336 0.04 26.68 0.96
C ASN A 336 -0.73 27.64 0.04
N TYR A 337 -1.67 28.41 0.60
CA TYR A 337 -2.42 29.43 -0.14
C TYR A 337 -1.48 30.52 -0.69
N ILE A 338 -0.51 30.97 0.09
CA ILE A 338 0.45 32.02 -0.33
C ILE A 338 1.45 31.48 -1.35
N ARG A 339 1.96 30.26 -1.13
CA ARG A 339 2.97 29.66 -1.99
C ARG A 339 2.43 29.30 -3.37
N THR A 340 1.16 28.92 -3.44
CA THR A 340 0.51 28.53 -4.70
C THR A 340 -0.24 29.75 -5.23
N LYS A 341 0.36 30.54 -6.13
CA LYS A 341 -0.26 31.70 -6.83
C LYS A 341 -1.42 31.29 -7.78
N ASN A 342 -2.21 30.27 -7.44
CA ASN A 342 -3.34 29.83 -8.24
C ASN A 342 -4.61 30.58 -7.80
N ILE A 343 -5.18 31.32 -8.75
CA ILE A 343 -6.35 32.19 -8.61
C ILE A 343 -7.65 31.40 -8.31
N HIS A 344 -7.62 30.05 -8.32
CA HIS A 344 -8.81 29.19 -8.20
C HIS A 344 -8.84 28.33 -6.93
N ARG A 345 -8.03 28.62 -5.90
CA ARG A 345 -8.17 27.97 -4.59
C ARG A 345 -8.93 28.85 -3.62
N GLU A 346 -9.97 28.28 -3.00
CA GLU A 346 -10.75 28.93 -1.95
C GLU A 346 -9.87 29.37 -0.78
N LYS A 347 -10.25 30.48 -0.13
CA LYS A 347 -9.55 30.99 1.05
C LYS A 347 -9.54 29.92 2.15
N PRO A 348 -8.45 29.80 2.92
CA PRO A 348 -8.37 28.83 4.02
C PRO A 348 -9.49 29.10 5.03
N GLN A 349 -10.40 28.15 5.19
CA GLN A 349 -11.49 28.25 6.14
C GLN A 349 -11.05 27.75 7.52
N ILE A 350 -11.35 28.51 8.56
CA ILE A 350 -11.08 28.15 9.97
C ILE A 350 -11.80 26.84 10.33
N THR A 351 -12.98 26.61 9.75
CA THR A 351 -13.77 25.38 9.91
C THR A 351 -13.01 24.12 9.47
N ALA A 352 -12.22 24.21 8.40
CA ALA A 352 -11.40 23.09 7.92
C ALA A 352 -10.25 22.77 8.89
N ALA A 353 -9.64 23.80 9.48
CA ALA A 353 -8.58 23.63 10.49
C ALA A 353 -9.12 23.02 11.78
N ILE A 354 -10.29 23.49 12.25
CA ILE A 354 -10.99 22.94 13.43
C ILE A 354 -11.39 21.48 13.18
N LEU A 355 -11.92 21.16 12.00
CA LEU A 355 -12.29 19.79 11.65
C LEU A 355 -11.06 18.88 11.66
N THR A 356 -9.93 19.33 11.10
CA THR A 356 -8.66 18.59 11.13
C THR A 356 -8.12 18.39 12.55
N GLY A 357 -8.34 19.37 13.44
CA GLY A 357 -8.03 19.27 14.86
C GLY A 357 -8.89 18.23 15.58
N LEU A 358 -10.20 18.23 15.31
CA LEU A 358 -11.17 17.31 15.91
C LEU A 358 -11.02 15.87 15.41
N THR A 359 -10.54 15.67 14.18
CA THR A 359 -10.19 14.35 13.65
C THR A 359 -8.87 13.81 14.22
N GLY A 360 -8.13 14.59 15.02
CA GLY A 360 -6.92 14.13 15.71
C GLY A 360 -7.23 13.29 16.94
N VAL A 361 -7.94 12.18 16.77
CA VAL A 361 -8.28 11.27 17.87
C VAL A 361 -7.03 10.50 18.30
N ARG A 362 -6.87 10.25 19.60
CA ARG A 362 -5.76 9.47 20.16
C ARG A 362 -6.24 8.05 20.35
N GLY A 363 -5.38 7.05 20.17
CA GLY A 363 -5.85 5.67 20.20
C GLY A 363 -4.80 4.67 20.62
N ALA A 364 -4.75 3.53 19.92
CA ALA A 364 -4.10 2.32 20.38
C ALA A 364 -2.60 2.51 20.66
N LEU A 365 -1.87 3.18 19.76
CA LEU A 365 -0.43 3.40 19.95
C LEU A 365 -0.11 4.31 21.14
N THR A 366 -0.90 5.37 21.36
CA THR A 366 -0.81 6.21 22.55
C THR A 366 -0.87 5.33 23.79
N MET A 367 -1.86 4.46 23.88
CA MET A 367 -2.02 3.57 25.03
C MET A 367 -0.81 2.65 25.22
N VAL A 368 -0.31 2.05 24.15
CA VAL A 368 0.87 1.19 24.20
C VAL A 368 2.05 1.93 24.85
N MET A 369 2.32 3.16 24.42
CA MET A 369 3.45 3.92 24.94
C MET A 369 3.27 4.26 26.42
N VAL A 370 2.07 4.66 26.86
CA VAL A 370 1.82 4.94 28.29
C VAL A 370 2.02 3.68 29.13
N LEU A 371 1.47 2.54 28.71
CA LEU A 371 1.57 1.28 29.45
C LEU A 371 3.00 0.73 29.49
N SER A 372 3.82 1.12 28.53
CA SER A 372 5.23 0.72 28.45
C SER A 372 6.10 1.38 29.54
N LEU A 373 5.58 2.37 30.28
CA LEU A 373 6.26 2.98 31.42
C LEU A 373 6.57 1.93 32.50
N PRO A 374 7.83 1.83 32.94
CA PRO A 374 8.24 0.81 33.91
C PRO A 374 7.60 1.06 35.28
N TYR A 375 7.43 -0.01 36.04
CA TYR A 375 6.92 0.07 37.42
C TYR A 375 7.92 0.67 38.41
N PHE A 376 9.22 0.58 38.09
CA PHE A 376 10.31 1.04 38.93
C PHE A 376 11.21 1.99 38.14
N LEU A 377 11.74 3.01 38.83
CA LEU A 377 12.81 3.86 38.34
C LEU A 377 14.12 3.06 38.22
N PRO A 378 15.11 3.54 37.44
CA PRO A 378 16.42 2.87 37.33
C PRO A 378 17.12 2.62 38.67
N ASP A 379 16.85 3.47 39.67
CA ASP A 379 17.40 3.36 41.02
C ASP A 379 16.66 2.32 41.90
N GLY A 380 15.65 1.63 41.36
CA GLY A 380 14.86 0.60 42.05
C GLY A 380 13.67 1.12 42.86
N ASN A 381 13.51 2.44 43.00
CA ASN A 381 12.36 3.06 43.65
C ASN A 381 11.07 2.88 42.83
N PRO A 382 9.88 2.76 43.47
CA PRO A 382 8.62 2.69 42.76
C PRO A 382 8.38 3.98 41.97
N PHE A 383 7.83 3.86 40.76
CA PHE A 383 7.45 5.03 39.95
C PHE A 383 6.07 5.54 40.39
N GLU A 384 6.06 6.43 41.39
CA GLU A 384 4.85 6.91 42.07
C GLU A 384 3.88 7.64 41.11
N GLU A 385 4.40 8.45 40.19
CA GLU A 385 3.58 9.25 39.26
C GLU A 385 3.04 8.44 38.07
N ARG A 386 3.43 7.17 37.92
CA ARG A 386 3.02 6.32 36.80
C ARG A 386 1.50 6.25 36.64
N PHE A 387 0.78 6.03 37.74
CA PHE A 387 -0.69 5.93 37.71
C PHE A 387 -1.36 7.26 37.34
N LEU A 388 -0.79 8.39 37.78
CA LEU A 388 -1.27 9.72 37.39
C LEU A 388 -1.10 9.94 35.88
N VAL A 389 0.06 9.57 35.32
CA VAL A 389 0.32 9.68 33.88
C VAL A 389 -0.61 8.77 33.07
N ILE A 390 -0.88 7.55 33.55
CA ILE A 390 -1.85 6.63 32.94
C ILE A 390 -3.27 7.21 32.99
N PHE A 391 -3.68 7.77 34.13
CA PHE A 391 -4.98 8.39 34.29
C PHE A 391 -5.16 9.59 33.34
N LEU A 392 -4.18 10.50 33.29
CA LEU A 392 -4.23 11.68 32.42
C LEU A 392 -4.27 11.27 30.95
N ALA A 393 -3.41 10.34 30.53
CA ALA A 393 -3.37 9.90 29.15
C ALA A 393 -4.64 9.13 28.74
N GLY A 394 -5.10 8.19 29.57
CA GLY A 394 -6.34 7.46 29.36
C GLY A 394 -7.56 8.38 29.32
N GLY A 395 -7.62 9.35 30.22
CA GLY A 395 -8.64 10.38 30.25
C GLY A 395 -8.65 11.23 28.98
N VAL A 396 -7.48 11.63 28.46
CA VAL A 396 -7.37 12.39 27.21
C VAL A 396 -7.81 11.55 26.01
N ILE A 397 -7.46 10.26 25.97
CA ILE A 397 -7.91 9.32 24.91
C ILE A 397 -9.43 9.25 24.91
N VAL A 398 -10.04 8.92 26.06
CA VAL A 398 -11.50 8.79 26.19
C VAL A 398 -12.21 10.09 25.88
N SER A 399 -11.72 11.22 26.39
CA SER A 399 -12.27 12.54 26.11
C SER A 399 -12.16 12.88 24.62
N SER A 400 -11.04 12.56 23.98
CA SER A 400 -10.85 12.81 22.55
C SER A 400 -11.83 12.02 21.67
N LEU A 401 -12.08 10.76 22.03
CA LEU A 401 -13.05 9.90 21.35
C LEU A 401 -14.48 10.44 21.53
N LEU A 402 -14.90 10.69 22.77
CA LEU A 402 -16.24 11.19 23.07
C LEU A 402 -16.53 12.53 22.39
N ILE A 403 -15.57 13.46 22.45
CA ILE A 403 -15.72 14.77 21.82
C ILE A 403 -15.76 14.65 20.30
N ALA A 404 -14.93 13.78 19.69
CA ALA A 404 -14.95 13.55 18.25
C ALA A 404 -16.28 12.94 17.77
N VAL A 405 -16.82 11.97 18.50
CA VAL A 405 -18.11 11.31 18.21
C VAL A 405 -19.26 12.31 18.18
N VAL A 406 -19.27 13.29 19.09
CA VAL A 406 -20.34 14.30 19.14
C VAL A 406 -20.07 15.44 18.15
N SER A 407 -18.82 15.92 18.06
CA SER A 407 -18.50 17.15 17.33
C SER A 407 -18.48 16.96 15.82
N ILE A 408 -17.95 15.83 15.33
CA ILE A 408 -17.79 15.60 13.88
C ILE A 408 -19.16 15.55 13.15
N PRO A 409 -20.16 14.77 13.62
CA PRO A 409 -21.50 14.78 12.98
C PRO A 409 -22.18 16.15 13.03
N LEU A 410 -22.06 16.88 14.14
CA LEU A 410 -22.67 18.22 14.28
C LEU A 410 -22.09 19.23 13.28
N LEU A 411 -20.75 19.27 13.15
CA LEU A 411 -20.07 20.13 12.19
C LEU A 411 -20.38 19.74 10.74
N MET A 412 -20.50 18.45 10.45
CA MET A 412 -20.85 17.98 9.11
C MET A 412 -22.30 18.26 8.73
N ASN A 413 -23.25 18.06 9.66
CA ASN A 413 -24.64 18.45 9.44
C ASN A 413 -24.78 19.95 9.22
N TYR A 414 -24.02 20.77 9.96
CA TYR A 414 -23.97 22.22 9.74
C TYR A 414 -23.40 22.56 8.35
N ARG A 415 -22.31 21.91 7.92
CA ARG A 415 -21.70 22.15 6.59
C ARG A 415 -22.58 21.66 5.44
N ASN A 416 -23.22 20.51 5.56
CA ASN A 416 -24.15 19.98 4.56
C ASN A 416 -25.38 20.89 4.44
N LYS A 417 -25.90 21.35 5.59
CA LYS A 417 -26.96 22.36 5.64
C LYS A 417 -26.51 23.72 5.10
N MET A 418 -25.22 24.02 5.04
CA MET A 418 -24.69 25.27 4.48
C MET A 418 -24.36 25.16 2.98
N ASN A 419 -23.95 23.98 2.53
CA ASN A 419 -23.72 23.66 1.11
C ASN A 419 -25.02 23.57 0.30
N ASN A 420 -26.15 23.22 0.92
CA ASN A 420 -27.46 23.24 0.25
C ASN A 420 -27.96 24.65 -0.13
N LEU A 421 -27.23 25.71 0.19
CA LEU A 421 -27.62 27.13 0.02
C LEU A 421 -26.85 27.79 -1.14
N LEU A 422 -25.80 27.13 -1.62
CA LEU A 422 -24.97 27.52 -2.75
C LEU A 422 -24.99 26.33 -3.70
N PRO A 423 -25.63 26.43 -4.88
CA PRO A 423 -25.81 25.28 -5.75
C PRO A 423 -24.49 24.92 -6.41
N LEU A 424 -23.76 24.01 -5.79
CA LEU A 424 -22.80 23.15 -6.46
C LEU A 424 -23.38 21.75 -6.32
N GLY A 425 -24.07 21.32 -7.39
CA GLY A 425 -24.57 19.96 -7.56
C GLY A 425 -23.46 18.95 -7.29
N SER A 426 -23.77 17.78 -6.74
CA SER A 426 -24.64 16.80 -7.37
C SER A 426 -25.31 15.88 -6.35
N GLU A 427 -26.61 15.69 -6.51
CA GLU A 427 -27.34 14.55 -5.95
C GLU A 427 -26.77 13.24 -6.54
N GLU A 428 -26.40 12.29 -5.67
CA GLU A 428 -26.12 10.92 -6.07
C GLU A 428 -27.45 10.22 -6.34
N GLN A 429 -27.83 10.12 -7.62
CA GLN A 429 -28.86 9.18 -8.06
C GLN A 429 -28.28 7.76 -8.06
N GLU A 430 -28.92 6.87 -7.30
CA GLU A 430 -28.84 5.42 -7.48
C GLU A 430 -29.27 5.09 -8.91
N CYS A 431 -28.36 4.48 -9.66
CA CYS A 431 -28.54 4.13 -11.06
C CYS A 431 -28.57 2.61 -11.19
N ASP A 432 -29.31 2.09 -12.16
CA ASP A 432 -29.22 0.69 -12.59
C ASP A 432 -27.87 0.53 -13.31
N CYS A 433 -26.82 0.20 -12.55
CA CYS A 433 -25.44 0.38 -12.98
C CYS A 433 -24.93 -0.81 -13.79
N LEU A 434 -24.32 -0.54 -14.96
CA LEU A 434 -23.40 -1.51 -15.57
C LEU A 434 -22.20 -1.73 -14.62
N SER A 435 -21.70 -2.97 -14.59
CA SER A 435 -20.49 -3.32 -13.83
C SER A 435 -19.25 -2.63 -14.41
N ASP A 436 -18.21 -2.37 -13.58
CA ASP A 436 -16.92 -1.79 -14.03
C ASP A 436 -16.33 -2.57 -15.20
N ILE A 437 -16.44 -3.90 -15.15
CA ILE A 437 -15.94 -4.80 -16.18
C ILE A 437 -16.71 -4.59 -17.49
N GLU A 438 -18.04 -4.43 -17.43
CA GLU A 438 -18.86 -4.23 -18.62
C GLU A 438 -18.59 -2.86 -19.27
N ALA A 439 -18.44 -1.81 -18.47
CA ALA A 439 -18.09 -0.48 -18.95
C ALA A 439 -16.73 -0.49 -19.66
N ARG A 440 -15.71 -1.13 -19.06
CA ARG A 440 -14.38 -1.30 -19.68
C ARG A 440 -14.43 -2.15 -20.95
N THR A 441 -15.23 -3.21 -20.95
CA THR A 441 -15.40 -4.07 -22.13
C THR A 441 -16.01 -3.28 -23.29
N LEU A 442 -16.98 -2.41 -23.03
CA LEU A 442 -17.58 -1.53 -24.04
C LEU A 442 -16.57 -0.50 -24.57
N MET A 443 -15.77 0.12 -23.68
CA MET A 443 -14.70 1.04 -24.07
C MET A 443 -13.70 0.38 -25.03
N THR A 444 -13.17 -0.78 -24.64
CA THR A 444 -12.17 -1.50 -25.46
C THR A 444 -12.76 -2.01 -26.78
N LYS A 445 -14.04 -2.45 -26.80
CA LYS A 445 -14.72 -2.82 -28.05
C LYS A 445 -14.85 -1.64 -29.01
N GLN A 446 -15.18 -0.46 -28.50
CA GLN A 446 -15.29 0.74 -29.32
C GLN A 446 -13.92 1.13 -29.90
N ALA A 447 -12.87 1.08 -29.09
CA ALA A 447 -11.49 1.34 -29.56
C ALA A 447 -11.08 0.36 -30.68
N ILE A 448 -11.39 -0.93 -30.54
CA ILE A 448 -11.17 -1.94 -31.58
C ILE A 448 -11.96 -1.63 -32.85
N HIS A 449 -13.21 -1.19 -32.72
CA HIS A 449 -14.05 -0.83 -33.86
C HIS A 449 -13.48 0.35 -34.64
N ALA A 450 -13.14 1.43 -33.95
CA ALA A 450 -12.58 2.64 -34.56
C ALA A 450 -11.26 2.34 -35.31
N LEU A 451 -10.37 1.53 -34.72
CA LEU A 451 -9.13 1.11 -35.39
C LEU A 451 -9.38 0.28 -36.66
N LYS A 452 -10.42 -0.55 -36.68
CA LYS A 452 -10.76 -1.37 -37.87
C LYS A 452 -11.29 -0.51 -39.02
N GLU A 453 -11.98 0.59 -38.73
CA GLU A 453 -12.50 1.51 -39.74
C GLU A 453 -11.38 2.33 -40.43
N GLU A 454 -10.23 2.48 -39.77
CA GLU A 454 -9.07 3.24 -40.28
C GLU A 454 -8.02 2.38 -40.98
N LEU A 455 -8.36 1.14 -41.31
CA LEU A 455 -7.43 0.19 -41.89
C LEU A 455 -7.06 0.58 -43.33
N THR A 456 -5.90 1.23 -43.50
CA THR A 456 -5.28 1.55 -44.79
C THR A 456 -4.08 0.63 -45.05
N PRO A 457 -3.66 0.42 -46.31
CA PRO A 457 -2.46 -0.38 -46.63
C PRO A 457 -1.17 0.21 -46.02
N GLU A 458 -1.13 1.52 -45.76
CA GLU A 458 0.00 2.19 -45.10
C GLU A 458 0.02 1.95 -43.59
N ASN A 459 -1.15 1.99 -42.93
CA ASN A 459 -1.26 1.88 -41.47
C ASN A 459 -1.53 0.45 -40.99
N HIS A 460 -1.66 -0.51 -41.92
CA HIS A 460 -2.05 -1.88 -41.65
C HIS A 460 -1.25 -2.51 -40.51
N ASN A 461 0.08 -2.35 -40.55
CA ASN A 461 0.99 -2.96 -39.57
C ASN A 461 0.82 -2.38 -38.16
N VAL A 462 0.72 -1.05 -38.05
CA VAL A 462 0.53 -0.35 -36.76
C VAL A 462 -0.83 -0.70 -36.16
N ILE A 463 -1.87 -0.69 -36.99
CA ILE A 463 -3.23 -1.02 -36.55
C ILE A 463 -3.29 -2.48 -36.11
N THR A 464 -2.65 -3.42 -36.81
CA THR A 464 -2.61 -4.82 -36.38
C THR A 464 -1.90 -5.01 -35.04
N GLU A 465 -0.86 -4.22 -34.77
CA GLU A 465 -0.14 -4.24 -33.48
C GLU A 465 -1.03 -3.72 -32.35
N LEU A 466 -1.68 -2.57 -32.54
CA LEU A 466 -2.62 -1.99 -31.57
C LEU A 466 -3.85 -2.87 -31.35
N LEU A 467 -4.37 -3.50 -32.40
CA LEU A 467 -5.49 -4.43 -32.30
C LEU A 467 -5.12 -5.67 -31.46
N ASP A 468 -3.91 -6.20 -31.59
CA ASP A 468 -3.47 -7.33 -30.74
C ASP A 468 -3.35 -6.91 -29.25
N ASP A 469 -2.87 -5.70 -28.97
CA ASP A 469 -2.80 -5.19 -27.60
C ASP A 469 -4.18 -4.93 -26.98
N LEU A 470 -5.12 -4.36 -27.74
CA LEU A 470 -6.51 -4.17 -27.30
C LEU A 470 -7.25 -5.50 -27.17
N ASP A 471 -7.04 -6.46 -28.07
CA ASP A 471 -7.63 -7.80 -27.96
C ASP A 471 -7.12 -8.54 -26.71
N LYS A 472 -5.83 -8.42 -26.37
CA LYS A 472 -5.28 -8.94 -25.11
C LYS A 472 -5.95 -8.27 -23.90
N HIS A 473 -6.16 -6.95 -23.95
CA HIS A 473 -6.83 -6.21 -22.88
C HIS A 473 -8.29 -6.64 -22.71
N LEU A 474 -9.04 -6.73 -23.81
CA LEU A 474 -10.42 -7.20 -23.86
C LEU A 474 -10.55 -8.62 -23.26
N ARG A 475 -9.61 -9.51 -23.58
CA ARG A 475 -9.58 -10.87 -23.05
C ARG A 475 -9.33 -10.90 -21.54
N TYR A 476 -8.46 -10.04 -21.01
CA TYR A 476 -8.26 -9.92 -19.56
C TYR A 476 -9.56 -9.53 -18.84
N LEU A 477 -10.37 -8.66 -19.45
CA LEU A 477 -11.67 -8.26 -18.90
C LEU A 477 -12.68 -9.42 -18.92
N TYR A 478 -12.63 -10.28 -19.96
CA TYR A 478 -13.48 -11.48 -20.05
C TYR A 478 -13.08 -12.61 -19.10
N LEU A 479 -11.77 -12.86 -18.90
CA LEU A 479 -11.24 -13.93 -18.03
C LEU A 479 -11.67 -13.80 -16.56
N ASN A 480 -12.11 -12.61 -16.14
CA ASN A 480 -12.60 -12.33 -14.80
C ASN A 480 -14.07 -12.77 -14.58
N ASN A 481 -14.78 -13.25 -15.62
CA ASN A 481 -16.21 -13.52 -15.57
C ASN A 481 -16.59 -15.01 -15.41
N ASP A 482 -15.75 -15.98 -15.83
CA ASP A 482 -16.02 -17.43 -15.67
C ASP A 482 -14.75 -18.29 -15.55
N LYS A 483 -14.71 -19.23 -14.59
CA LYS A 483 -13.50 -20.02 -14.24
C LYS A 483 -13.23 -21.24 -15.14
N THR A 484 -14.26 -21.83 -15.76
CA THR A 484 -14.16 -23.11 -16.49
C THR A 484 -13.71 -22.98 -17.95
N GLU A 485 -13.99 -21.86 -18.63
CA GLU A 485 -13.48 -21.60 -20.00
C GLU A 485 -11.96 -21.33 -20.02
N ASN A 486 -11.41 -20.88 -18.89
CA ASN A 486 -10.01 -20.44 -18.76
C ASN A 486 -8.98 -21.57 -18.92
N GLU A 487 -9.31 -22.80 -18.50
CA GLU A 487 -8.37 -23.92 -18.56
C GLU A 487 -8.23 -24.46 -19.99
N ALA A 488 -9.33 -24.58 -20.72
CA ALA A 488 -9.33 -25.02 -22.12
C ALA A 488 -8.57 -24.04 -23.03
N TYR A 489 -8.79 -22.74 -22.86
CA TYR A 489 -8.06 -21.70 -23.58
C TYR A 489 -6.55 -21.78 -23.33
N HIS A 490 -6.14 -21.88 -22.06
CA HIS A 490 -4.72 -21.93 -21.70
C HIS A 490 -4.02 -23.15 -22.30
N GLN A 491 -4.64 -24.33 -22.26
CA GLN A 491 -4.06 -25.55 -22.83
C GLN A 491 -3.89 -25.47 -24.35
N ILE A 492 -4.86 -24.90 -25.05
CA ILE A 492 -4.82 -24.71 -26.51
C ILE A 492 -3.75 -23.68 -26.89
N GLU A 493 -3.67 -22.56 -26.17
CA GLU A 493 -2.64 -21.54 -26.39
C GLU A 493 -1.23 -22.09 -26.17
N LEU A 494 -1.02 -22.83 -25.08
CA LEU A 494 0.27 -23.49 -24.79
C LEU A 494 0.67 -24.46 -25.90
N HIS A 495 -0.29 -25.22 -26.44
CA HIS A 495 -0.04 -26.16 -27.53
C HIS A 495 0.52 -25.45 -28.77
N TYR A 496 -0.14 -24.40 -29.25
CA TYR A 496 0.28 -23.69 -30.46
C TYR A 496 1.51 -22.79 -30.23
N ARG A 497 1.72 -22.22 -29.03
CA ARG A 497 2.96 -21.52 -28.70
C ARG A 497 4.17 -22.45 -28.65
N LYS A 498 3.99 -23.67 -28.13
CA LYS A 498 5.04 -24.70 -28.16
C LYS A 498 5.38 -25.09 -29.60
N LEU A 499 4.37 -25.30 -30.44
CA LEU A 499 4.55 -25.57 -31.87
C LEU A 499 5.35 -24.47 -32.57
N ALA A 500 5.05 -23.20 -32.27
CA ALA A 500 5.77 -22.05 -32.83
C ALA A 500 7.25 -22.04 -32.40
N ILE A 501 7.55 -22.22 -31.11
CA ILE A 501 8.93 -22.23 -30.59
C ILE A 501 9.73 -23.43 -31.11
N ASP A 502 9.11 -24.60 -31.20
CA ASP A 502 9.75 -25.80 -31.75
C ASP A 502 10.03 -25.66 -33.25
N THR A 503 9.26 -24.82 -33.96
CA THR A 503 9.52 -24.45 -35.35
C THR A 503 10.70 -23.47 -35.46
N GLU A 504 10.77 -22.45 -34.60
CA GLU A 504 11.95 -21.56 -34.53
C GLU A 504 13.24 -22.35 -34.23
N CYS A 505 13.19 -23.32 -33.31
CA CYS A 505 14.35 -24.16 -32.99
C CYS A 505 14.80 -25.00 -34.19
N ARG A 506 13.84 -25.60 -34.92
CA ARG A 506 14.14 -26.41 -36.11
C ARG A 506 14.75 -25.56 -37.22
N ALA A 507 14.18 -24.39 -37.50
CA ALA A 507 14.71 -23.45 -38.48
C ALA A 507 16.17 -23.05 -38.21
N VAL A 508 16.51 -22.76 -36.94
CA VAL A 508 17.88 -22.40 -36.55
C VAL A 508 18.83 -23.58 -36.74
N HIS A 509 18.40 -24.80 -36.42
CA HIS A 509 19.22 -26.00 -36.63
C HIS A 509 19.48 -26.29 -38.11
N GLU A 510 18.49 -26.14 -38.98
CA GLU A 510 18.64 -26.31 -40.44
C GLU A 510 19.58 -25.25 -41.05
N LEU A 511 19.44 -23.99 -40.63
CA LEU A 511 20.31 -22.90 -41.09
C LEU A 511 21.77 -23.07 -40.64
N THR A 512 21.98 -23.66 -39.47
CA THR A 512 23.32 -23.96 -38.95
C THR A 512 24.03 -25.06 -39.75
N GLN A 513 23.28 -25.95 -40.43
CA GLN A 513 23.87 -27.01 -41.28
C GLN A 513 24.29 -26.48 -42.65
N ASN A 514 23.59 -25.45 -43.16
CA ASN A 514 23.80 -24.93 -44.52
C ASN A 514 24.74 -23.71 -44.59
N ASN A 515 24.91 -22.95 -43.50
CA ASN A 515 25.73 -21.72 -43.46
C ASN A 515 26.73 -21.73 -42.28
N SER A 516 27.87 -21.07 -42.47
CA SER A 516 28.91 -20.89 -41.45
C SER A 516 28.65 -19.68 -40.55
N PHE A 517 27.69 -19.78 -39.62
CA PHE A 517 27.42 -18.78 -38.57
C PHE A 517 28.38 -18.90 -37.37
N ASP A 518 28.56 -17.82 -36.59
CA ASP A 518 29.32 -17.89 -35.33
C ASP A 518 28.64 -18.86 -34.34
N LYS A 519 29.40 -19.86 -33.88
CA LYS A 519 28.98 -20.86 -32.88
C LYS A 519 28.48 -20.20 -31.58
N ARG A 520 28.98 -19.02 -31.23
CA ARG A 520 28.52 -18.27 -30.03
C ARG A 520 27.14 -17.66 -30.23
N LEU A 521 26.87 -17.11 -31.41
CA LEU A 521 25.58 -16.52 -31.76
C LEU A 521 24.47 -17.57 -31.77
N ILE A 522 24.69 -18.70 -32.43
CA ILE A 522 23.74 -19.84 -32.44
C ILE A 522 23.45 -20.33 -31.02
N LYS A 523 24.50 -20.50 -30.20
CA LYS A 523 24.34 -20.96 -28.81
C LYS A 523 23.52 -19.99 -27.98
N ASN A 524 23.76 -18.68 -28.11
CA ASN A 524 23.00 -17.65 -27.39
C ASN A 524 21.54 -17.62 -27.84
N TYR A 525 21.28 -17.71 -29.15
CA TYR A 525 19.94 -17.69 -29.72
C TYR A 525 19.12 -18.93 -29.33
N LEU A 526 19.69 -20.13 -29.44
CA LEU A 526 19.06 -21.36 -28.95
C LEU A 526 18.85 -21.31 -27.43
N THR A 527 19.73 -20.68 -26.67
CA THR A 527 19.53 -20.50 -25.22
C THR A 527 18.35 -19.58 -24.93
N MET A 528 18.15 -18.51 -25.71
CA MET A 528 16.98 -17.63 -25.64
C MET A 528 15.69 -18.38 -26.00
N LEU A 529 15.67 -19.14 -27.10
CA LEU A 529 14.50 -19.93 -27.50
C LEU A 529 14.17 -21.02 -26.47
N ASN A 530 15.18 -21.69 -25.92
CA ASN A 530 15.00 -22.63 -24.82
C ASN A 530 14.45 -21.97 -23.56
N TYR A 531 14.84 -20.72 -23.30
CA TYR A 531 14.29 -19.93 -22.20
C TYR A 531 12.82 -19.60 -22.46
N LYS A 532 12.47 -19.14 -23.67
CA LYS A 532 11.09 -18.89 -24.11
C LYS A 532 10.23 -20.15 -24.03
N ARG A 533 10.77 -21.30 -24.42
CA ARG A 533 10.12 -22.62 -24.27
C ARG A 533 9.82 -22.94 -22.81
N ARG A 534 10.81 -22.73 -21.93
CA ARG A 534 10.72 -23.04 -20.49
C ARG A 534 9.79 -22.11 -19.71
N THR A 535 9.58 -20.88 -20.16
CA THR A 535 8.57 -19.98 -19.57
C THR A 535 7.15 -20.42 -19.87
N HIS A 536 6.93 -21.15 -20.97
CA HIS A 536 5.61 -21.66 -21.35
C HIS A 536 5.34 -23.11 -20.89
N THR A 537 6.35 -23.86 -20.41
CA THR A 537 6.16 -25.27 -19.97
C THR A 537 6.26 -25.51 -18.46
N SER A 538 6.69 -24.50 -17.68
CA SER A 538 6.93 -24.51 -16.21
C SER A 538 7.94 -25.55 -15.66
N ASN A 539 8.90 -25.10 -14.82
CA ASN A 539 9.37 -25.82 -13.63
C ASN A 539 10.33 -24.98 -12.75
N PHE A 540 10.22 -25.22 -11.44
CA PHE A 540 10.69 -24.50 -10.26
C PHE A 540 12.20 -24.13 -10.16
N ASN A 541 13.16 -24.93 -10.65
CA ASN A 541 14.60 -24.71 -10.35
C ASN A 541 15.31 -23.60 -11.16
N ILE A 542 14.72 -23.13 -12.26
CA ILE A 542 15.41 -22.26 -13.25
C ILE A 542 15.34 -20.78 -12.88
N VAL A 543 14.51 -20.52 -11.89
CA VAL A 543 13.85 -19.27 -11.61
C VAL A 543 14.65 -18.56 -10.48
N ILE A 544 15.25 -19.35 -9.57
CA ILE A 544 16.19 -18.92 -8.53
C ILE A 544 17.48 -18.37 -9.17
N ARG A 545 17.91 -18.98 -10.28
CA ARG A 545 19.01 -18.44 -11.11
C ARG A 545 18.62 -17.09 -11.75
N GLN A 546 17.38 -16.89 -12.19
CA GLN A 546 16.97 -15.65 -12.87
C GLN A 546 17.02 -14.41 -11.97
N SER A 547 16.67 -14.51 -10.67
CA SER A 547 16.78 -13.38 -9.73
C SER A 547 18.23 -13.02 -9.39
N PHE A 548 19.09 -14.04 -9.21
CA PHE A 548 20.52 -13.85 -8.98
C PHE A 548 21.25 -13.26 -10.20
N PHE A 549 20.89 -13.69 -11.42
CA PHE A 549 21.53 -13.21 -12.65
C PHE A 549 21.00 -11.86 -13.14
N LYS A 550 19.75 -11.47 -12.88
CA LYS A 550 19.26 -10.09 -13.16
C LYS A 550 20.01 -9.07 -12.30
N SER A 551 20.23 -9.35 -11.02
CA SER A 551 21.02 -8.50 -10.12
C SER A 551 22.49 -8.40 -10.58
N LYS A 552 23.08 -9.52 -11.03
CA LYS A 552 24.46 -9.55 -11.57
C LYS A 552 24.60 -8.88 -12.94
N ARG A 553 23.55 -8.89 -13.78
CA ARG A 553 23.53 -8.28 -15.14
C ARG A 553 23.27 -6.78 -15.11
N ILE A 554 22.48 -6.27 -14.16
CA ILE A 554 22.34 -4.82 -13.92
C ILE A 554 23.67 -4.27 -13.38
N MET A 555 24.27 -4.98 -12.41
CA MET A 555 25.59 -4.63 -11.87
C MET A 555 26.70 -4.74 -12.92
N ARG A 556 26.65 -5.73 -13.83
CA ARG A 556 27.55 -5.81 -15.00
C ARG A 556 27.23 -4.78 -16.08
N LYS A 557 25.98 -4.40 -16.35
CA LYS A 557 25.65 -3.34 -17.32
C LYS A 557 26.22 -2.00 -16.86
N ILE A 558 26.22 -1.74 -15.55
CA ILE A 558 26.86 -0.56 -14.95
C ILE A 558 28.40 -0.66 -15.03
N LEU A 559 28.98 -1.85 -14.83
CA LEU A 559 30.43 -2.10 -14.90
C LEU A 559 31.02 -2.26 -16.31
N VAL A 560 30.20 -2.62 -17.31
CA VAL A 560 30.64 -2.88 -18.70
C VAL A 560 30.43 -1.66 -19.58
N LYS A 561 29.47 -0.76 -19.26
CA LYS A 561 29.38 0.54 -19.94
C LYS A 561 30.63 1.42 -19.70
N SER A 562 31.47 1.08 -18.70
CA SER A 562 32.76 1.72 -18.48
C SER A 562 33.95 1.06 -19.19
N ILE A 563 33.82 -0.15 -19.77
CA ILE A 563 34.96 -0.90 -20.32
C ILE A 563 34.50 -1.74 -21.54
N LEU A 564 34.56 -1.15 -22.74
CA LEU A 564 35.24 -1.67 -23.95
C LEU A 564 34.66 -1.11 -25.26
N LYS A 565 35.57 -0.45 -26.00
CA LYS A 565 35.56 -0.15 -27.42
C LYS A 565 35.59 -1.45 -28.25
N LYS A 566 34.65 -1.66 -29.20
CA LYS A 566 34.83 -2.41 -30.46
C LYS A 566 33.54 -2.41 -31.31
N GLU A 567 33.35 -1.39 -32.14
CA GLU A 567 32.16 -1.21 -32.99
C GLU A 567 32.09 -2.17 -34.21
N ALA A 568 33.23 -2.59 -34.76
CA ALA A 568 33.26 -3.40 -36.00
C ALA A 568 32.83 -4.88 -35.85
N GLN A 569 32.87 -5.45 -34.65
CA GLN A 569 32.41 -6.84 -34.39
C GLN A 569 30.92 -6.90 -34.03
N GLU A 570 30.29 -5.76 -33.77
CA GLU A 570 28.88 -5.68 -33.40
C GLU A 570 27.96 -5.68 -34.64
N GLU A 571 28.34 -5.05 -35.75
CA GLU A 571 27.52 -5.01 -36.98
C GLU A 571 27.36 -6.38 -37.65
N GLU A 572 28.45 -7.15 -37.79
CA GLU A 572 28.42 -8.52 -38.34
C GLU A 572 27.55 -9.44 -37.46
N TYR A 573 27.69 -9.31 -36.14
CA TYR A 573 26.85 -10.04 -35.16
C TYR A 573 25.36 -9.71 -35.29
N GLN A 574 25.01 -8.43 -35.49
CA GLN A 574 23.61 -7.98 -35.61
C GLN A 574 22.98 -8.42 -36.95
N SER A 575 23.75 -8.41 -38.04
CA SER A 575 23.28 -8.87 -39.36
C SER A 575 23.04 -10.39 -39.42
N GLU A 576 23.90 -11.19 -38.80
CA GLU A 576 23.68 -12.64 -38.66
C GLU A 576 22.46 -12.95 -37.78
N LEU A 577 22.28 -12.20 -36.69
CA LEU A 577 21.14 -12.37 -35.77
C LEU A 577 19.80 -12.07 -36.45
N THR A 578 19.72 -10.95 -37.18
CA THR A 578 18.51 -10.55 -37.90
C THR A 578 18.15 -11.54 -39.01
N LEU A 579 19.13 -12.12 -39.70
CA LEU A 579 18.90 -13.18 -40.69
C LEU A 579 18.29 -14.44 -40.06
N LEU A 580 18.78 -14.86 -38.89
CA LEU A 580 18.23 -16.00 -38.14
C LEU A 580 16.80 -15.72 -37.67
N GLU A 581 16.54 -14.54 -37.10
CA GLU A 581 15.22 -14.15 -36.61
C GLU A 581 14.18 -14.06 -37.74
N LYS A 582 14.56 -13.51 -38.89
CA LYS A 582 13.68 -13.39 -40.06
C LYS A 582 13.31 -14.77 -40.63
N THR A 583 14.29 -15.65 -40.78
CA THR A 583 14.06 -16.95 -41.41
C THR A 583 13.24 -17.87 -40.51
N SER A 584 13.55 -17.88 -39.20
CA SER A 584 12.80 -18.66 -38.21
C SER A 584 11.35 -18.17 -38.03
N ALA A 585 11.13 -16.85 -38.03
CA ALA A 585 9.78 -16.29 -37.95
C ALA A 585 8.95 -16.58 -39.22
N LYS A 586 9.57 -16.52 -40.42
CA LYS A 586 8.89 -16.82 -41.70
C LYS A 586 8.40 -18.27 -41.77
N LEU A 587 9.24 -19.22 -41.38
CA LEU A 587 8.87 -20.64 -41.31
C LEU A 587 7.76 -20.89 -40.27
N THR A 588 7.79 -20.16 -39.15
CA THR A 588 6.76 -20.28 -38.10
C THR A 588 5.39 -19.82 -38.58
N VAL A 589 5.30 -18.72 -39.34
CA VAL A 589 4.05 -18.26 -39.96
C VAL A 589 3.48 -19.31 -40.92
N GLN A 590 4.33 -19.96 -41.73
CA GLN A 590 3.91 -21.01 -42.65
C GLN A 590 3.34 -22.23 -41.91
N VAL A 591 4.03 -22.71 -40.87
CA VAL A 591 3.58 -23.86 -40.06
C VAL A 591 2.27 -23.55 -39.32
N LEU A 592 2.09 -22.33 -38.82
CA LEU A 592 0.84 -21.91 -38.19
C LEU A 592 -0.32 -21.82 -39.20
N ALA A 593 -0.04 -21.40 -40.44
CA ALA A 593 -1.04 -21.41 -41.52
C ALA A 593 -1.44 -22.84 -41.94
N GLU A 594 -0.49 -23.78 -41.99
CA GLU A 594 -0.79 -25.19 -42.22
C GLU A 594 -1.61 -25.81 -41.07
N ALA A 595 -1.26 -25.48 -39.81
CA ALA A 595 -2.01 -25.92 -38.64
C ALA A 595 -3.46 -25.42 -38.67
N LYS A 596 -3.68 -24.19 -39.15
CA LYS A 596 -5.01 -23.62 -39.37
C LYS A 596 -5.81 -24.38 -40.43
N ASN A 597 -5.19 -24.76 -41.55
CA ASN A 597 -5.86 -25.48 -42.64
C ASN A 597 -6.24 -26.93 -42.28
N LYS A 598 -5.59 -27.50 -41.26
CA LYS A 598 -5.84 -28.87 -40.75
C LYS A 598 -6.87 -28.93 -39.60
N LEU A 599 -7.49 -27.80 -39.23
CA LEU A 599 -8.52 -27.75 -38.19
C LEU A 599 -9.81 -28.44 -38.64
N ASP A 600 -10.34 -29.32 -37.80
CA ASP A 600 -11.63 -30.00 -38.03
C ASP A 600 -12.81 -29.07 -37.70
N PRO A 601 -13.69 -28.73 -38.67
CA PRO A 601 -14.85 -27.87 -38.45
C PRO A 601 -15.86 -28.40 -37.42
N GLU A 602 -15.89 -29.70 -37.14
CA GLU A 602 -16.87 -30.33 -36.24
C GLU A 602 -16.44 -30.31 -34.75
N LYS A 603 -15.24 -29.82 -34.43
CA LYS A 603 -14.70 -29.80 -33.06
C LYS A 603 -15.33 -28.69 -32.21
N VAL A 604 -15.71 -29.01 -30.96
CA VAL A 604 -16.33 -28.07 -30.00
C VAL A 604 -15.52 -26.78 -29.81
N ASN A 605 -14.19 -26.85 -29.86
CA ASN A 605 -13.29 -25.70 -29.68
C ASN A 605 -12.75 -25.12 -31.01
N TYR A 606 -13.37 -25.44 -32.17
CA TYR A 606 -12.88 -25.02 -33.50
C TYR A 606 -12.65 -23.50 -33.60
N GLN A 607 -13.62 -22.71 -33.16
CA GLN A 607 -13.52 -21.24 -33.19
C GLN A 607 -12.40 -20.71 -32.27
N LEU A 608 -12.22 -21.35 -31.11
CA LEU A 608 -11.19 -21.00 -30.13
C LEU A 608 -9.78 -21.30 -30.68
N GLU A 609 -9.56 -22.50 -31.21
CA GLU A 609 -8.30 -22.91 -31.82
C GLU A 609 -7.93 -22.03 -33.02
N LYS A 610 -8.91 -21.74 -33.89
CA LYS A 610 -8.73 -20.85 -35.05
C LYS A 610 -8.32 -19.44 -34.63
N ASN A 611 -8.93 -18.89 -33.57
CA ASN A 611 -8.63 -17.54 -33.08
C ASN A 611 -7.22 -17.47 -32.46
N ILE A 612 -6.82 -18.49 -31.69
CA ILE A 612 -5.49 -18.59 -31.07
C ILE A 612 -4.40 -18.72 -32.15
N ILE A 613 -4.61 -19.55 -33.17
CA ILE A 613 -3.65 -19.70 -34.28
C ILE A 613 -3.51 -18.38 -35.05
N ASN A 614 -4.62 -17.70 -35.36
CA ASN A 614 -4.57 -16.40 -36.04
C ASN A 614 -3.79 -15.37 -35.22
N GLN A 615 -4.00 -15.34 -33.90
CA GLN A 615 -3.29 -14.42 -33.01
C GLN A 615 -1.78 -14.67 -33.00
N ILE A 616 -1.35 -15.92 -32.78
CA ILE A 616 0.08 -16.26 -32.78
C ILE A 616 0.67 -15.99 -34.18
N SER A 617 -0.08 -16.24 -35.25
CA SER A 617 0.35 -15.91 -36.61
C SER A 617 0.57 -14.41 -36.81
N LEU A 618 -0.34 -13.57 -36.31
CA LEU A 618 -0.21 -12.10 -36.34
C LEU A 618 1.01 -11.61 -35.54
N GLU A 619 1.27 -12.17 -34.35
CA GLU A 619 2.47 -11.84 -33.53
C GLU A 619 3.77 -12.11 -34.30
N TYR A 620 3.83 -13.21 -35.06
CA TYR A 620 5.00 -13.55 -35.87
C TYR A 620 5.10 -12.74 -37.17
N GLN A 621 3.96 -12.32 -37.74
CA GLN A 621 3.92 -11.41 -38.88
C GLN A 621 4.36 -9.99 -38.51
N SER A 622 3.92 -9.47 -37.35
CA SER A 622 4.40 -8.18 -36.84
C SER A 622 5.89 -8.26 -36.53
N LYS A 623 6.37 -9.31 -35.87
CA LYS A 623 7.81 -9.56 -35.64
C LYS A 623 8.62 -9.51 -36.94
N LEU A 624 8.13 -10.14 -38.02
CA LEU A 624 8.77 -10.08 -39.33
C LEU A 624 8.81 -8.67 -39.89
N ALA A 625 7.71 -7.93 -39.79
CA ALA A 625 7.63 -6.54 -40.24
C ALA A 625 8.63 -5.65 -39.49
N HIS A 626 8.80 -5.80 -38.18
CA HIS A 626 9.78 -5.05 -37.38
C HIS A 626 11.23 -5.35 -37.77
N ILE A 627 11.57 -6.63 -38.01
CA ILE A 627 12.94 -7.05 -38.37
C ILE A 627 13.34 -6.49 -39.74
N SER A 628 12.39 -6.29 -40.66
CA SER A 628 12.67 -5.82 -42.03
C SER A 628 12.86 -4.31 -42.20
N ARG A 629 12.73 -3.49 -41.15
CA ARG A 629 12.70 -2.01 -41.27
C ARG A 629 14.07 -1.34 -41.14
N GLN A 630 14.31 -0.35 -41.99
CA GLN A 630 15.41 0.60 -41.86
C GLN A 630 15.14 1.60 -40.73
N GLU A 631 16.17 2.30 -40.25
CA GLU A 631 16.10 3.17 -39.06
C GLU A 631 15.16 4.38 -39.26
N GLU A 632 15.06 4.92 -40.48
CA GLU A 632 14.12 6.00 -40.84
C GLU A 632 12.65 5.56 -40.79
N ASP A 633 12.35 4.31 -41.17
CA ASP A 633 10.99 3.74 -41.12
C ASP A 633 10.50 3.49 -39.67
N ARG A 634 11.43 3.32 -38.72
CA ARG A 634 11.09 3.09 -37.30
C ARG A 634 10.51 4.35 -36.66
N ILE A 635 11.13 5.50 -36.91
CA ILE A 635 10.67 6.79 -36.37
C ILE A 635 9.27 7.12 -36.91
N HIS A 636 9.03 6.85 -38.20
CA HIS A 636 7.71 7.07 -38.80
C HIS A 636 6.64 6.12 -38.22
N HIS A 637 6.98 4.85 -38.01
CA HIS A 637 6.08 3.89 -37.36
C HIS A 637 5.76 4.28 -35.91
N ASP A 638 6.75 4.73 -35.13
CA ASP A 638 6.54 5.12 -33.73
C ASP A 638 5.63 6.36 -33.62
N LEU A 639 5.79 7.33 -34.53
CA LEU A 639 4.90 8.49 -34.62
C LEU A 639 3.48 8.09 -34.98
N LEU A 640 3.31 7.21 -35.97
CA LEU A 640 2.01 6.71 -36.41
C LEU A 640 1.33 5.84 -35.34
N TYR A 641 2.11 4.99 -34.64
CA TYR A 641 1.64 4.21 -33.50
C TYR A 641 1.13 5.11 -32.38
N ARG A 642 1.88 6.17 -32.06
CA ARG A 642 1.48 7.16 -31.07
C ARG A 642 0.20 7.88 -31.46
N GLU A 643 0.06 8.31 -32.71
CA GLU A 643 -1.15 8.98 -33.19
C GLU A 643 -2.37 8.06 -33.07
N LEU A 644 -2.28 6.83 -33.57
CA LEU A 644 -3.37 5.86 -33.53
C LEU A 644 -3.69 5.41 -32.10
N TYR A 645 -2.69 5.26 -31.22
CA TYR A 645 -2.89 4.92 -29.81
C TYR A 645 -3.64 6.03 -29.07
N LEU A 646 -3.24 7.30 -29.23
CA LEU A 646 -3.95 8.42 -28.63
C LEU A 646 -5.40 8.49 -29.09
N LYS A 647 -5.64 8.21 -30.38
CA LYS A 647 -7.00 8.12 -30.93
C LYS A 647 -7.84 7.04 -30.25
N THR A 648 -7.26 5.88 -29.94
CA THR A 648 -7.99 4.85 -29.18
C THR A 648 -8.44 5.33 -27.81
N LEU A 649 -7.62 6.14 -27.13
CA LEU A 649 -7.96 6.71 -25.82
C LEU A 649 -9.07 7.76 -25.93
N ASP A 650 -9.12 8.51 -27.03
CA ASP A 650 -10.19 9.47 -27.30
C ASP A 650 -11.54 8.77 -27.56
N GLU A 651 -11.52 7.64 -28.27
CA GLU A 651 -12.70 6.78 -28.44
C GLU A 651 -13.19 6.21 -27.09
N GLU A 652 -12.27 5.77 -26.23
CA GLU A 652 -12.60 5.33 -24.86
C GLU A 652 -13.24 6.47 -24.04
N ARG A 653 -12.77 7.71 -24.17
CA ARG A 653 -13.37 8.90 -23.53
C ARG A 653 -14.78 9.17 -24.04
N ALA A 654 -15.00 9.04 -25.36
CA ALA A 654 -16.30 9.23 -25.97
C ALA A 654 -17.33 8.21 -25.44
N VAL A 655 -16.93 6.95 -25.25
CA VAL A 655 -17.78 5.93 -24.63
C VAL A 655 -18.12 6.29 -23.19
N ILE A 656 -17.15 6.72 -22.38
CA ILE A 656 -17.42 7.14 -21.00
C ILE A 656 -18.45 8.27 -20.97
N GLN A 657 -18.30 9.27 -21.84
CA GLN A 657 -19.24 10.39 -21.93
C GLN A 657 -20.65 9.92 -22.31
N ASN A 658 -20.77 9.05 -23.31
CA ASN A 658 -22.04 8.48 -23.76
C ASN A 658 -22.74 7.64 -22.67
N LEU A 659 -21.97 6.87 -21.89
CA LEU A 659 -22.48 6.09 -20.76
C LEU A 659 -23.00 6.98 -19.62
N ILE A 660 -22.38 8.14 -19.38
CA ILE A 660 -22.88 9.13 -18.41
C ILE A 660 -24.18 9.77 -18.91
N GLU A 661 -24.21 10.20 -20.17
CA GLU A 661 -25.39 10.86 -20.78
C GLU A 661 -26.62 9.94 -20.80
N LYS A 662 -26.40 8.63 -21.00
CA LYS A 662 -27.46 7.61 -20.95
C LYS A 662 -27.84 7.17 -19.54
N GLY A 663 -27.19 7.70 -18.50
CA GLY A 663 -27.42 7.26 -17.11
C GLY A 663 -27.15 5.77 -16.96
N LYS A 664 -26.02 5.27 -17.48
CA LYS A 664 -25.62 3.85 -17.39
C LYS A 664 -24.49 3.60 -16.39
N ILE A 665 -23.76 4.65 -16.03
CA ILE A 665 -22.67 4.63 -15.04
C ILE A 665 -22.76 5.88 -14.15
N SER A 666 -22.33 5.77 -12.89
CA SER A 666 -22.29 6.90 -11.96
C SER A 666 -21.17 7.89 -12.28
N GLN A 667 -21.26 9.13 -11.77
CA GLN A 667 -20.19 10.12 -11.92
C GLN A 667 -18.88 9.69 -11.26
N ALA A 668 -18.95 9.00 -10.11
CA ALA A 668 -17.78 8.44 -9.44
C ALA A 668 -17.08 7.38 -10.31
N MET A 669 -17.87 6.50 -10.91
CA MET A 669 -17.42 5.46 -11.83
C MET A 669 -16.78 6.06 -13.09
N ALA A 670 -17.44 7.06 -13.69
CA ALA A 670 -16.90 7.81 -14.82
C ALA A 670 -15.57 8.51 -14.48
N SER A 671 -15.44 9.07 -13.27
CA SER A 671 -14.20 9.69 -12.81
C SER A 671 -13.07 8.66 -12.71
N GLN A 672 -13.35 7.45 -12.21
CA GLN A 672 -12.37 6.36 -12.14
C GLN A 672 -11.96 5.87 -13.53
N LEU A 673 -12.90 5.70 -14.46
CA LEU A 673 -12.61 5.31 -15.84
C LEU A 673 -11.78 6.38 -16.56
N ARG A 674 -12.15 7.66 -16.44
CA ARG A 674 -11.35 8.78 -16.98
C ARG A 674 -9.95 8.83 -16.37
N GLN A 675 -9.83 8.60 -15.07
CA GLN A 675 -8.52 8.53 -14.41
C GLN A 675 -7.67 7.38 -14.96
N SER A 676 -8.29 6.22 -15.25
CA SER A 676 -7.62 5.08 -15.89
C SER A 676 -7.11 5.44 -17.29
N VAL A 677 -7.94 6.09 -18.12
CA VAL A 677 -7.54 6.53 -19.47
C VAL A 677 -6.42 7.57 -19.41
N ASN A 678 -6.55 8.58 -18.55
CA ASN A 678 -5.52 9.60 -18.35
C ASN A 678 -4.22 9.02 -17.79
N TYR A 679 -4.30 7.98 -16.96
CA TYR A 679 -3.12 7.27 -16.48
C TYR A 679 -2.42 6.50 -17.59
N ASN A 680 -3.18 5.83 -18.47
CA ASN A 680 -2.64 5.12 -19.63
C ASN A 680 -1.95 6.10 -20.58
N GLU A 681 -2.59 7.24 -20.89
CA GLU A 681 -2.01 8.31 -21.69
C GLU A 681 -0.72 8.86 -21.07
N ALA A 682 -0.73 9.20 -19.79
CA ALA A 682 0.44 9.74 -19.10
C ALA A 682 1.58 8.72 -19.02
N THR A 683 1.28 7.44 -18.82
CA THR A 683 2.27 6.37 -18.80
C THR A 683 2.89 6.15 -20.18
N PHE A 684 2.07 6.21 -21.23
CA PHE A 684 2.51 6.10 -22.62
C PHE A 684 3.42 7.27 -23.00
N LEU A 685 3.02 8.51 -22.70
CA LEU A 685 3.81 9.72 -22.97
C LEU A 685 5.11 9.82 -22.16
N GLN A 686 5.18 9.17 -20.99
CA GLN A 686 6.40 9.11 -20.15
C GLN A 686 7.38 8.00 -20.56
N GLY A 687 6.97 7.06 -21.42
CA GLY A 687 7.81 5.94 -21.88
C GLY A 687 8.99 6.34 -22.78
N ASP A 688 8.95 7.53 -23.38
CA ASP A 688 9.87 7.97 -24.46
C ASP A 688 11.11 8.76 -24.00
N PHE A 689 11.55 8.61 -22.75
CA PHE A 689 12.89 9.02 -22.35
C PHE A 689 13.58 7.92 -21.56
N ASN A 690 14.30 7.04 -22.26
CA ASN A 690 15.60 6.45 -21.82
C ASN A 690 16.24 5.56 -22.88
#